data_AF-A0A8J3GFI8-F1
#
_entry.id   AF-A0A8J3GFI8-F1
#
_cell.length_a   1.000
_cell.length_b   1.000
_cell.length_c   1.000
_cell.angle_alpha   90.00
_cell.angle_beta   90.00
_cell.angle_gamma   90.00
#
_symmetry.space_group_name_H-M   'P 1'
#
loop_
_entity.id
_entity.type
_entity.pdbx_description
1 polymer ?
#
loop_
_entity_poly.entity_id
_entity_poly.type
_entity_poly.pdbx_seq_one_letter_code
_entity_poly.pdbx_strand_id
1 'polypeptide(L)'
;MRRFIILKPLYFNTLVIALTSFLLSPHLSVGEPIQLPNADWAFEASAPELAANEAVWIELRDAQGERLYRLGLNGNQAILQHWKSGDWVKRWNEKRVDDIPYDFAVIRVGNRLFFEAGGKGVIRAVEEINASQVPVILDGTVRRATDSQAAMSNVSYRTPLREAAEESPPATITDTAFACYLPWFPADYTALGYQRQYDFPVIPLLPNPDYDNVTAQYEIMHASGIDVVSADIVFFNTDRVRAGAVIFKRLLDSIPGDGSDTVKIVPMLELKDIDAAIDGTIYLLDRFGDDPRWFKIDGRPFILTYHNGAHMDMTPELWTKLTSKVRASGFDPVWIYNFGGIKVALSGTVDLDEAREIAKVSDGVFHFSGSSLTDAGRFPGYARQHLGDDFPDLIVGGSIHQGYYSNRTYNRNVISNRHTAELREMWNFVKAGNPDFVHLTTWNDYNEATTFCPSYSDIGARLEIVQRMLSDYFKQPLPKGKSGEPELVLSYRKEMYPGEPLELEVLPLPSELGPKKGRVTVIVKTASGETLMEETSPEIDFTSMEPWYCGVDIPSDFPAPTVLRISATYQGAKSSSIDYANLPDIFIAQTSSYGDQLYYSIPLHRLAKAADGLSIVVNGVGQGKVTGSGLYSIAYDVQQESALVAASKRGHLMRFLAPLDVSGAEVSQLNTQVVLEPKTADMPKSSAEWQTRWITAERGADYFAAVAQFPDGSWAYSPTVIAEPIVSTQNLMAEWVFTGPKPALMGNVKGLDKPQDIIADRSIYGHDLVIPEDMGSTFIDLPGNGRALRFDGRTILKSEHDTAANGPVAVEALFRLTETGRYQVIAMQRGAQATLVVEKDGRLAALRLPENRRHPNPFVKAFSKEPLEAGRFYHAVISYNGRELSLYLDGEFQDSIACIGTRSTEGFALGGPAGNPLVTKAVDEMPANGFFTGDMVKFSVYGQAISADEVAILNQNAQLLPFWER
;
A
#
# COMPACT_ATOMS: atom_id res chain seq x y z
N MET A 1 -46.60 -17.66 46.79
CA MET A 1 -47.65 -18.69 47.03
C MET A 1 -48.06 -19.25 45.67
N ARG A 2 -47.83 -20.56 45.45
CA ARG A 2 -48.50 -21.58 44.58
C ARG A 2 -49.39 -21.11 43.41
N ARG A 3 -49.49 -21.73 42.21
CA ARG A 3 -48.96 -22.89 41.45
C ARG A 3 -49.64 -22.77 40.04
N PHE A 4 -48.93 -22.85 38.90
CA PHE A 4 -48.76 -23.99 37.96
C PHE A 4 -49.94 -24.41 37.01
N ILE A 5 -49.66 -24.32 35.69
CA ILE A 5 -50.03 -25.12 34.47
C ILE A 5 -51.46 -25.07 33.86
N ILE A 6 -51.58 -24.77 32.54
CA ILE A 6 -51.94 -25.68 31.39
C ILE A 6 -51.78 -24.97 30.01
N LEU A 7 -50.82 -25.49 29.23
CA LEU A 7 -50.69 -25.79 27.77
C LEU A 7 -51.07 -24.82 26.61
N LYS A 8 -50.19 -24.82 25.59
CA LYS A 8 -50.16 -24.12 24.28
C LYS A 8 -51.34 -24.48 23.33
N PRO A 9 -51.52 -23.75 22.20
CA PRO A 9 -50.85 -24.18 20.96
C PRO A 9 -50.18 -23.02 20.20
N LEU A 10 -48.90 -23.19 19.90
CA LEU A 10 -48.08 -22.28 19.07
C LEU A 10 -47.27 -23.17 18.14
N TYR A 11 -47.92 -23.65 17.08
CA TYR A 11 -47.36 -24.39 15.94
C TYR A 11 -48.42 -24.35 14.83
N PHE A 12 -48.50 -23.28 14.04
CA PHE A 12 -49.23 -23.34 12.76
C PHE A 12 -48.78 -22.34 11.68
N ASN A 13 -47.90 -21.36 11.97
CA ASN A 13 -47.47 -20.38 10.94
C ASN A 13 -46.09 -20.61 10.33
N THR A 14 -45.29 -21.57 10.81
CA THR A 14 -43.99 -21.91 10.21
C THR A 14 -44.08 -22.99 9.12
N LEU A 15 -45.23 -23.67 9.00
CA LEU A 15 -45.43 -24.74 8.02
C LEU A 15 -45.96 -24.24 6.67
N VAL A 16 -46.55 -23.03 6.62
CA VAL A 16 -47.20 -22.51 5.39
C VAL A 16 -46.23 -21.76 4.47
N ILE A 17 -45.09 -21.26 4.97
CA ILE A 17 -44.05 -20.64 4.12
C ILE A 17 -43.04 -21.69 3.59
N ALA A 18 -42.92 -22.85 4.24
CA ALA A 18 -42.08 -23.96 3.76
C ALA A 18 -42.74 -24.83 2.68
N LEU A 19 -44.06 -24.73 2.47
CA LEU A 19 -44.82 -25.57 1.54
C LEU A 19 -45.13 -24.92 0.18
N THR A 20 -44.95 -23.60 0.03
CA THR A 20 -45.09 -22.91 -1.26
C THR A 20 -43.81 -22.85 -2.10
N SER A 21 -42.64 -23.16 -1.53
CA SER A 21 -41.38 -23.26 -2.28
C SER A 21 -41.12 -24.66 -2.86
N PHE A 22 -42.03 -25.61 -2.66
CA PHE A 22 -41.94 -26.99 -3.17
C PHE A 22 -42.73 -27.24 -4.46
N LEU A 23 -43.28 -26.19 -5.08
CA LEU A 23 -44.04 -26.31 -6.32
C LEU A 23 -43.17 -25.93 -7.52
N LEU A 24 -42.81 -26.97 -8.29
CA LEU A 24 -42.35 -26.95 -9.68
C LEU A 24 -40.91 -26.48 -9.95
N SER A 25 -39.90 -27.17 -9.40
CA SER A 25 -38.74 -27.47 -10.25
C SER A 25 -39.14 -28.66 -11.13
N PRO A 26 -39.18 -28.53 -12.48
CA PRO A 26 -39.31 -29.71 -13.31
C PRO A 26 -38.14 -30.62 -12.98
N HIS A 27 -38.41 -31.82 -12.47
CA HIS A 27 -37.43 -32.90 -12.49
C HIS A 27 -37.14 -33.18 -13.96
N LEU A 28 -36.15 -32.48 -14.52
CA LEU A 28 -35.64 -32.73 -15.85
C LEU A 28 -35.11 -34.16 -15.83
N SER A 29 -35.77 -35.05 -16.56
CA SER A 29 -35.23 -36.37 -16.80
C SER A 29 -33.91 -36.22 -17.54
N VAL A 30 -32.85 -36.76 -16.97
CA VAL A 30 -31.49 -36.75 -17.50
C VAL A 30 -31.50 -37.49 -18.84
N GLY A 31 -31.71 -36.77 -19.95
CA GLY A 31 -31.96 -37.41 -21.25
C GLY A 31 -32.31 -36.49 -22.42
N GLU A 32 -32.82 -35.28 -22.19
CA GLU A 32 -33.14 -34.34 -23.28
C GLU A 32 -32.27 -33.08 -23.22
N PRO A 33 -31.72 -32.61 -24.36
CA PRO A 33 -31.01 -31.34 -24.42
C PRO A 33 -31.89 -30.17 -23.98
N ILE A 34 -31.37 -29.32 -23.10
CA ILE A 34 -32.06 -28.13 -22.59
C ILE A 34 -31.81 -26.98 -23.56
N GLN A 35 -32.88 -26.32 -24.01
CA GLN A 35 -32.77 -25.08 -24.78
C GLN A 35 -32.47 -23.91 -23.84
N LEU A 36 -31.34 -23.24 -24.06
CA LEU A 36 -30.89 -22.11 -23.28
C LEU A 36 -31.37 -20.79 -23.92
N PRO A 37 -32.00 -19.88 -23.17
CA PRO A 37 -32.43 -18.59 -23.69
C PRO A 37 -31.24 -17.66 -23.89
N ASN A 38 -31.47 -16.59 -24.68
CA ASN A 38 -30.53 -15.48 -24.73
C ASN A 38 -30.69 -14.54 -23.52
N ALA A 39 -30.56 -15.09 -22.31
CA ALA A 39 -30.67 -14.39 -21.03
C ALA A 39 -29.67 -14.98 -20.02
N ASP A 40 -29.63 -14.43 -18.80
CA ASP A 40 -28.88 -15.01 -17.68
C ASP A 40 -29.53 -16.32 -17.22
N TRP A 41 -28.72 -17.32 -16.92
CA TRP A 41 -29.17 -18.64 -16.48
C TRP A 41 -28.09 -19.38 -15.68
N ALA A 42 -28.53 -20.32 -14.85
CA ALA A 42 -27.65 -21.24 -14.12
C ALA A 42 -28.08 -22.68 -14.35
N PHE A 43 -27.12 -23.55 -14.60
CA PHE A 43 -27.28 -25.00 -14.63
C PHE A 43 -26.36 -25.62 -13.59
N GLU A 44 -26.89 -26.52 -12.77
CA GLU A 44 -26.15 -27.22 -11.72
C GLU A 44 -26.48 -28.71 -11.77
N ALA A 45 -25.50 -29.56 -11.48
CA ALA A 45 -25.71 -31.00 -11.44
C ALA A 45 -24.58 -31.68 -10.64
N SER A 46 -24.88 -32.84 -10.06
CA SER A 46 -23.89 -33.70 -9.37
C SER A 46 -23.50 -34.87 -10.27
N ALA A 47 -22.21 -35.16 -10.36
CA ALA A 47 -21.76 -36.40 -10.99
C ALA A 47 -21.66 -37.54 -9.96
N PRO A 48 -22.04 -38.77 -10.35
CA PRO A 48 -21.86 -39.95 -9.51
C PRO A 48 -20.37 -40.34 -9.43
N GLU A 49 -20.07 -41.31 -8.57
CA GLU A 49 -18.81 -42.03 -8.64
C GLU A 49 -18.71 -42.78 -9.98
N LEU A 50 -17.55 -42.71 -10.64
CA LEU A 50 -17.31 -43.31 -11.95
C LEU A 50 -16.18 -44.33 -11.88
N ALA A 51 -16.35 -45.46 -12.57
CA ALA A 51 -15.23 -46.36 -12.82
C ALA A 51 -14.18 -45.69 -13.72
N ALA A 52 -12.93 -46.19 -13.68
CA ALA A 52 -11.80 -45.57 -14.39
C ALA A 52 -11.98 -45.43 -15.92
N ASN A 53 -12.88 -46.20 -16.53
CA ASN A 53 -13.20 -46.18 -17.95
C ASN A 53 -14.50 -45.43 -18.29
N GLU A 54 -15.25 -44.93 -17.30
CA GLU A 54 -16.50 -44.22 -17.48
C GLU A 54 -16.27 -42.71 -17.59
N ALA A 55 -17.22 -42.00 -18.22
CA ALA A 55 -17.20 -40.55 -18.30
C ALA A 55 -18.62 -39.99 -18.38
N VAL A 56 -18.83 -38.83 -17.76
CA VAL A 56 -20.08 -38.07 -17.81
C VAL A 56 -19.75 -36.61 -18.13
N TRP A 57 -20.51 -35.99 -19.03
CA TRP A 57 -20.26 -34.63 -19.50
C TRP A 57 -21.54 -33.80 -19.58
N ILE A 58 -21.39 -32.52 -19.30
CA ILE A 58 -22.29 -31.44 -19.71
C ILE A 58 -21.63 -30.80 -20.93
N GLU A 59 -22.31 -30.79 -22.09
CA GLU A 59 -21.81 -30.18 -23.33
C GLU A 59 -22.66 -28.97 -23.72
N LEU A 60 -22.02 -27.83 -23.95
CA LEU A 60 -22.65 -26.62 -24.48
C LEU A 60 -22.50 -26.59 -26.00
N ARG A 61 -23.59 -26.26 -26.70
CA ARG A 61 -23.62 -26.13 -28.15
C ARG A 61 -24.27 -24.82 -28.59
N ASP A 62 -23.88 -24.34 -29.76
CA ASP A 62 -24.48 -23.16 -30.40
C ASP A 62 -25.81 -23.47 -31.10
N ALA A 63 -26.36 -22.47 -31.81
CA ALA A 63 -27.66 -22.57 -32.49
C ALA A 63 -27.64 -23.50 -33.71
N GLN A 64 -26.46 -23.84 -34.20
CA GLN A 64 -26.24 -24.80 -35.27
C GLN A 64 -26.02 -26.21 -34.71
N GLY A 65 -25.95 -26.37 -33.38
CA GLY A 65 -25.65 -27.62 -32.70
C GLY A 65 -24.15 -27.94 -32.64
N GLU A 66 -23.29 -27.01 -33.04
CA GLU A 66 -21.85 -27.16 -32.99
C GLU A 66 -21.35 -27.09 -31.56
N ARG A 67 -20.28 -27.83 -31.28
CA ARG A 67 -19.70 -27.95 -29.94
C ARG A 67 -18.99 -26.67 -29.54
N LEU A 68 -19.16 -26.25 -28.28
CA LEU A 68 -18.48 -25.10 -27.71
C LEU A 68 -17.59 -25.52 -26.54
N TYR A 69 -18.21 -26.02 -25.47
CA TYR A 69 -17.53 -26.39 -24.23
C TYR A 69 -18.07 -27.71 -23.71
N ARG A 70 -17.26 -28.44 -22.93
CA ARG A 70 -17.78 -29.51 -22.09
C ARG A 70 -17.09 -29.56 -20.74
N LEU A 71 -17.87 -29.87 -19.71
CA LEU A 71 -17.44 -29.97 -18.32
C LEU A 71 -17.96 -31.28 -17.74
N GLY A 72 -17.11 -32.04 -17.05
CA GLY A 72 -17.55 -33.30 -16.47
C GLY A 72 -16.42 -34.14 -15.88
N LEU A 73 -16.69 -35.43 -15.67
CA LEU A 73 -15.72 -36.41 -15.17
C LEU A 73 -15.33 -37.40 -16.27
N ASN A 74 -14.05 -37.80 -16.27
CA ASN A 74 -13.51 -38.93 -17.03
C ASN A 74 -12.71 -39.81 -16.05
N GLY A 75 -13.31 -40.91 -15.62
CA GLY A 75 -12.89 -41.67 -14.45
C GLY A 75 -12.88 -40.77 -13.22
N ASN A 76 -11.74 -40.69 -12.54
CA ASN A 76 -11.53 -39.82 -11.37
C ASN A 76 -11.00 -38.42 -11.71
N GLN A 77 -11.02 -38.01 -12.99
CA GLN A 77 -10.56 -36.69 -13.40
C GLN A 77 -11.73 -35.78 -13.74
N ALA A 78 -11.84 -34.65 -13.05
CA ALA A 78 -12.69 -33.55 -13.47
C ALA A 78 -11.99 -32.78 -14.58
N ILE A 79 -12.70 -32.46 -15.66
CA ILE A 79 -12.12 -31.87 -16.86
C ILE A 79 -13.07 -30.82 -17.45
N LEU A 80 -12.52 -29.67 -17.81
CA LEU A 80 -13.13 -28.66 -18.67
C LEU A 80 -12.40 -28.63 -20.01
N GLN A 81 -13.15 -28.68 -21.12
CA GLN A 81 -12.60 -28.61 -22.47
C GLN A 81 -13.37 -27.60 -23.33
N HIS A 82 -12.65 -26.98 -24.26
CA HIS A 82 -13.18 -26.06 -25.27
C HIS A 82 -12.98 -26.72 -26.64
N TRP A 83 -14.02 -26.78 -27.44
CA TRP A 83 -13.97 -27.24 -28.82
C TRP A 83 -13.32 -26.18 -29.73
N LYS A 84 -12.15 -26.51 -30.30
CA LYS A 84 -11.45 -25.62 -31.24
C LYS A 84 -10.93 -26.42 -32.42
N SER A 85 -11.20 -25.92 -33.63
CA SER A 85 -10.69 -26.48 -34.88
C SER A 85 -10.97 -27.98 -35.07
N GLY A 86 -12.14 -28.45 -34.60
CA GLY A 86 -12.53 -29.85 -34.72
C GLY A 86 -12.02 -30.77 -33.59
N ASP A 87 -11.33 -30.23 -32.59
CA ASP A 87 -10.77 -31.00 -31.46
C ASP A 87 -11.14 -30.41 -30.10
N TRP A 88 -11.16 -31.28 -29.08
CA TRP A 88 -11.31 -30.88 -27.68
C TRP A 88 -9.98 -30.43 -27.08
N VAL A 89 -9.82 -29.12 -26.88
CA VAL A 89 -8.67 -28.53 -26.19
C VAL A 89 -8.95 -28.47 -24.70
N LYS A 90 -8.09 -29.10 -23.90
CA LYS A 90 -8.20 -29.07 -22.43
C LYS A 90 -7.95 -27.66 -21.91
N ARG A 91 -8.86 -27.15 -21.07
CA ARG A 91 -8.74 -25.85 -20.38
C ARG A 91 -8.34 -26.03 -18.92
N TRP A 92 -8.88 -27.05 -18.27
CA TRP A 92 -8.59 -27.38 -16.89
C TRP A 92 -8.81 -28.88 -16.66
N ASN A 93 -8.03 -29.46 -15.75
CA ASN A 93 -8.34 -30.76 -15.17
C ASN A 93 -7.79 -30.88 -13.75
N GLU A 94 -8.45 -31.68 -12.93
CA GLU A 94 -8.04 -32.00 -11.57
C GLU A 94 -8.34 -33.47 -11.29
N LYS A 95 -7.47 -34.13 -10.53
CA LYS A 95 -7.71 -35.50 -10.06
C LYS A 95 -8.51 -35.42 -8.76
N ARG A 96 -9.62 -36.16 -8.66
CA ARG A 96 -10.35 -36.30 -7.39
C ARG A 96 -9.46 -36.91 -6.33
N VAL A 97 -9.50 -36.33 -5.14
CA VAL A 97 -8.78 -36.80 -3.97
C VAL A 97 -9.68 -37.69 -3.09
N ASP A 98 -11.02 -37.53 -3.18
CA ASP A 98 -11.99 -38.23 -2.30
C ASP A 98 -13.25 -38.80 -3.02
N ASP A 99 -13.99 -39.66 -2.30
CA ASP A 99 -15.19 -40.42 -2.72
C ASP A 99 -16.52 -39.62 -2.64
N ILE A 100 -16.48 -38.30 -2.50
CA ILE A 100 -17.68 -37.45 -2.41
C ILE A 100 -18.25 -37.14 -3.82
N PRO A 101 -19.59 -37.07 -4.00
CA PRO A 101 -20.20 -36.59 -5.25
C PRO A 101 -19.57 -35.28 -5.72
N TYR A 102 -19.30 -35.17 -7.02
CA TYR A 102 -18.59 -34.02 -7.58
C TYR A 102 -19.59 -33.08 -8.27
N ASP A 103 -19.83 -31.93 -7.67
CA ASP A 103 -20.79 -30.95 -8.18
C ASP A 103 -20.19 -30.09 -9.29
N PHE A 104 -21.00 -29.84 -10.32
CA PHE A 104 -20.69 -29.00 -11.45
C PHE A 104 -21.74 -27.92 -11.61
N ALA A 105 -21.30 -26.72 -12.01
CA ALA A 105 -22.21 -25.69 -12.47
C ALA A 105 -21.67 -24.98 -13.71
N VAL A 106 -22.60 -24.56 -14.56
CA VAL A 106 -22.34 -23.62 -15.65
C VAL A 106 -23.33 -22.48 -15.49
N ILE A 107 -22.83 -21.26 -15.37
CA ILE A 107 -23.65 -20.06 -15.20
C ILE A 107 -23.33 -19.10 -16.31
N ARG A 108 -24.36 -18.58 -16.96
CA ARG A 108 -24.24 -17.46 -17.86
C ARG A 108 -24.72 -16.19 -17.18
N VAL A 109 -23.86 -15.18 -17.18
CA VAL A 109 -24.21 -13.80 -16.83
C VAL A 109 -23.72 -12.91 -17.97
N GLY A 110 -24.65 -12.20 -18.61
CA GLY A 110 -24.35 -11.35 -19.76
C GLY A 110 -23.61 -12.12 -20.85
N ASN A 111 -22.37 -11.71 -21.11
CA ASN A 111 -21.50 -12.31 -22.11
C ASN A 111 -20.43 -13.23 -21.49
N ARG A 112 -20.60 -13.70 -20.25
CA ARG A 112 -19.61 -14.56 -19.57
C ARG A 112 -20.21 -15.88 -19.13
N LEU A 113 -19.41 -16.94 -19.27
CA LEU A 113 -19.68 -18.27 -18.73
C LEU A 113 -18.76 -18.54 -17.54
N PHE A 114 -19.36 -18.90 -16.41
CA PHE A 114 -18.66 -19.33 -15.21
C PHE A 114 -18.78 -20.86 -15.10
N PHE A 115 -17.63 -21.53 -15.02
CA PHE A 115 -17.56 -22.99 -14.89
C PHE A 115 -17.11 -23.34 -13.48
N GLU A 116 -17.96 -24.02 -12.72
CA GLU A 116 -17.68 -24.48 -11.36
C GLU A 116 -17.50 -25.99 -11.32
N ALA A 117 -16.57 -26.46 -10.49
CA ALA A 117 -16.30 -27.89 -10.33
C ALA A 117 -15.74 -28.18 -8.93
N GLY A 118 -16.41 -29.04 -8.16
CA GLY A 118 -16.03 -29.41 -6.79
C GLY A 118 -16.79 -28.65 -5.70
N GLY A 119 -17.98 -28.16 -6.01
CA GLY A 119 -18.88 -27.47 -5.07
C GLY A 119 -19.28 -26.06 -5.52
N LYS A 120 -20.34 -25.53 -4.90
CA LYS A 120 -20.88 -24.19 -5.19
C LYS A 120 -19.80 -23.12 -5.00
N GLY A 121 -19.62 -22.27 -6.01
CA GLY A 121 -18.65 -21.17 -5.97
C GLY A 121 -17.18 -21.57 -6.23
N VAL A 122 -16.90 -22.84 -6.51
CA VAL A 122 -15.54 -23.32 -6.82
C VAL A 122 -15.26 -23.15 -8.32
N ILE A 123 -14.99 -21.92 -8.73
CA ILE A 123 -14.78 -21.55 -10.15
C ILE A 123 -13.46 -22.10 -10.69
N ARG A 124 -13.53 -22.78 -11.82
CA ARG A 124 -12.36 -23.31 -12.55
C ARG A 124 -11.98 -22.43 -13.73
N ALA A 125 -12.96 -21.88 -14.43
CA ALA A 125 -12.74 -20.97 -15.55
C ALA A 125 -13.87 -19.94 -15.68
N VAL A 126 -13.53 -18.78 -16.25
CA VAL A 126 -14.48 -17.80 -16.75
C VAL A 126 -14.14 -17.57 -18.22
N GLU A 127 -15.13 -17.66 -19.10
CA GLU A 127 -14.95 -17.50 -20.55
C GLU A 127 -15.88 -16.41 -21.07
N GLU A 128 -15.36 -15.59 -21.98
CA GLU A 128 -16.16 -14.56 -22.66
C GLU A 128 -16.79 -15.13 -23.93
N ILE A 129 -18.07 -14.83 -24.12
CA ILE A 129 -18.90 -15.33 -25.20
C ILE A 129 -18.94 -14.29 -26.31
N ASN A 130 -18.45 -14.65 -27.49
CA ASN A 130 -18.65 -13.85 -28.69
C ASN A 130 -20.05 -14.11 -29.28
N ALA A 131 -20.57 -13.18 -30.08
CA ALA A 131 -21.89 -13.30 -30.70
C ALA A 131 -22.10 -14.60 -31.52
N SER A 132 -21.02 -15.19 -32.04
CA SER A 132 -21.04 -16.46 -32.79
C SER A 132 -20.84 -17.72 -31.91
N GLN A 133 -20.68 -17.58 -30.60
CA GLN A 133 -20.39 -18.67 -29.67
C GLN A 133 -21.41 -18.72 -28.52
N VAL A 134 -22.60 -18.14 -28.72
CA VAL A 134 -23.65 -18.13 -27.70
C VAL A 134 -24.19 -19.55 -27.51
N PRO A 135 -24.04 -20.16 -26.34
CA PRO A 135 -24.60 -21.47 -26.07
C PRO A 135 -26.13 -21.36 -26.02
N VAL A 136 -26.81 -22.15 -26.85
CA VAL A 136 -28.28 -22.24 -26.87
C VAL A 136 -28.77 -23.66 -26.60
N ILE A 137 -27.88 -24.64 -26.54
CA ILE A 137 -28.22 -26.02 -26.14
C ILE A 137 -27.25 -26.47 -25.06
N LEU A 138 -27.80 -27.03 -23.98
CA LEU A 138 -27.05 -27.76 -22.96
C LEU A 138 -27.43 -29.24 -23.03
N ASP A 139 -26.44 -30.08 -23.31
CA ASP A 139 -26.59 -31.51 -23.50
C ASP A 139 -25.87 -32.27 -22.37
N GLY A 140 -26.64 -32.75 -21.39
CA GLY A 140 -26.15 -33.58 -20.28
C GLY A 140 -26.06 -35.07 -20.58
N THR A 141 -26.23 -35.49 -21.84
CA THR A 141 -26.31 -36.91 -22.25
C THR A 141 -25.04 -37.45 -22.88
N VAL A 142 -24.01 -36.61 -23.06
CA VAL A 142 -22.78 -37.00 -23.76
C VAL A 142 -21.99 -38.01 -22.91
N ARG A 143 -21.96 -39.27 -23.37
CA ARG A 143 -21.25 -40.40 -22.74
C ARG A 143 -20.14 -40.94 -23.66
N ARG A 144 -19.14 -41.59 -23.08
CA ARG A 144 -18.24 -42.46 -23.85
C ARG A 144 -19.00 -43.73 -24.27
N ALA A 145 -18.68 -44.31 -25.42
CA ALA A 145 -19.42 -45.38 -26.11
C ALA A 145 -19.42 -46.78 -25.43
N THR A 146 -19.33 -46.86 -24.11
CA THR A 146 -19.42 -48.13 -23.36
C THR A 146 -20.69 -48.09 -22.51
N ASP A 147 -21.40 -49.23 -22.38
CA ASP A 147 -22.74 -49.45 -21.80
C ASP A 147 -22.97 -48.99 -20.33
N SER A 148 -22.34 -47.92 -19.85
CA SER A 148 -22.48 -47.42 -18.49
C SER A 148 -23.83 -46.74 -18.24
N GLN A 149 -24.42 -47.03 -17.08
CA GLN A 149 -25.65 -46.41 -16.57
C GLN A 149 -25.38 -45.10 -15.80
N ALA A 150 -24.13 -44.67 -15.66
CA ALA A 150 -23.78 -43.46 -14.93
C ALA A 150 -24.41 -42.21 -15.58
N ALA A 151 -25.12 -41.43 -14.78
CA ALA A 151 -25.85 -40.24 -15.20
C ALA A 151 -25.69 -39.14 -14.16
N MET A 152 -25.68 -37.88 -14.60
CA MET A 152 -25.73 -36.73 -13.69
C MET A 152 -26.99 -36.82 -12.83
N SER A 153 -26.90 -36.47 -11.56
CA SER A 153 -28.02 -36.37 -10.62
C SER A 153 -28.17 -34.92 -10.12
N ASN A 154 -29.21 -34.65 -9.33
CA ASN A 154 -29.47 -33.32 -8.75
C ASN A 154 -29.46 -32.18 -9.78
N VAL A 155 -29.95 -32.45 -11.00
CA VAL A 155 -29.95 -31.46 -12.08
C VAL A 155 -30.92 -30.34 -11.74
N SER A 156 -30.41 -29.11 -11.70
CA SER A 156 -31.19 -27.90 -11.51
C SER A 156 -30.89 -26.91 -12.64
N TYR A 157 -31.92 -26.20 -13.08
CA TYR A 157 -31.81 -25.18 -14.12
C TYR A 157 -32.69 -23.98 -13.73
N ARG A 158 -32.11 -22.78 -13.77
CA ARG A 158 -32.77 -21.51 -13.38
C ARG A 158 -32.62 -20.48 -14.50
N THR A 159 -33.75 -19.94 -14.98
CA THR A 159 -33.79 -18.77 -15.87
C THR A 159 -35.11 -17.99 -15.67
N PRO A 160 -35.08 -16.66 -15.47
CA PRO A 160 -33.90 -15.86 -15.15
C PRO A 160 -33.21 -16.34 -13.87
N LEU A 161 -31.99 -15.87 -13.57
CA LEU A 161 -31.29 -16.25 -12.32
C LEU A 161 -32.15 -15.95 -11.07
N ARG A 162 -32.75 -14.76 -11.05
CA ARG A 162 -33.79 -14.30 -10.13
C ARG A 162 -34.76 -13.39 -10.88
N GLU A 163 -35.99 -13.24 -10.35
CA GLU A 163 -36.90 -12.21 -10.84
C GLU A 163 -36.30 -10.82 -10.57
N ALA A 164 -36.55 -9.87 -11.46
CA ALA A 164 -36.05 -8.51 -11.33
C ALA A 164 -36.44 -7.93 -9.95
N ALA A 165 -35.46 -7.38 -9.25
CA ALA A 165 -35.68 -6.84 -7.91
C ALA A 165 -36.39 -5.48 -8.03
N GLU A 166 -37.36 -5.25 -7.15
CA GLU A 166 -37.85 -3.89 -6.92
C GLU A 166 -36.79 -3.10 -6.15
N GLU A 167 -36.80 -1.78 -6.34
CA GLU A 167 -35.94 -0.89 -5.58
C GLU A 167 -36.37 -0.88 -4.11
N SER A 168 -35.44 -1.24 -3.23
CA SER A 168 -35.66 -1.25 -1.79
C SER A 168 -35.73 0.19 -1.25
N PRO A 169 -36.39 0.42 -0.10
CA PRO A 169 -36.28 1.70 0.58
C PRO A 169 -34.82 2.02 0.97
N PRO A 170 -34.50 3.30 1.23
CA PRO A 170 -33.18 3.70 1.70
C PRO A 170 -32.72 2.88 2.91
N ALA A 171 -31.47 2.44 2.88
CA ALA A 171 -30.87 1.66 3.95
C ALA A 171 -30.31 2.59 5.04
N THR A 172 -30.46 2.21 6.32
CA THR A 172 -29.81 2.90 7.42
C THR A 172 -28.75 1.99 8.05
N ILE A 173 -27.49 2.41 8.02
CA ILE A 173 -26.41 1.71 8.68
C ILE A 173 -26.28 2.20 10.13
N THR A 174 -25.97 1.28 11.05
CA THR A 174 -25.49 1.67 12.38
C THR A 174 -24.03 2.10 12.30
N ASP A 175 -23.55 2.89 13.26
CA ASP A 175 -22.12 3.18 13.38
C ASP A 175 -21.31 1.87 13.22
N THR A 176 -20.47 1.81 12.18
CA THR A 176 -19.74 0.59 11.78
C THR A 176 -18.31 0.94 11.38
N ALA A 177 -17.33 0.10 11.73
CA ALA A 177 -15.95 0.24 11.30
C ALA A 177 -15.55 -0.82 10.26
N PHE A 178 -15.00 -0.35 9.14
CA PHE A 178 -14.51 -1.17 8.02
C PHE A 178 -12.98 -1.14 7.98
N ALA A 179 -12.34 -2.25 7.63
CA ALA A 179 -10.93 -2.29 7.26
C ALA A 179 -10.74 -2.80 5.84
N CYS A 180 -10.06 -2.01 4.99
CA CYS A 180 -9.71 -2.45 3.63
C CYS A 180 -8.64 -3.52 3.67
N TYR A 181 -8.95 -4.71 3.18
CA TYR A 181 -8.04 -5.84 3.09
C TYR A 181 -7.67 -6.08 1.62
N LEU A 182 -6.37 -6.05 1.32
CA LEU A 182 -5.79 -6.32 0.02
C LEU A 182 -5.40 -7.80 -0.09
N PRO A 183 -6.17 -8.66 -0.78
CA PRO A 183 -5.91 -10.11 -0.76
C PRO A 183 -4.64 -10.53 -1.51
N TRP A 184 -4.08 -9.64 -2.33
CA TRP A 184 -2.80 -9.84 -3.03
C TRP A 184 -1.58 -9.37 -2.21
N PHE A 185 -1.79 -8.80 -1.03
CA PHE A 185 -0.75 -8.56 -0.02
C PHE A 185 -1.06 -9.36 1.25
N PRO A 186 -1.26 -10.68 1.17
CA PRO A 186 -1.60 -11.47 2.35
C PRO A 186 -0.54 -11.24 3.42
N ALA A 187 -0.94 -11.16 4.69
CA ALA A 187 0.02 -10.95 5.77
C ALA A 187 0.81 -12.23 6.10
N ASP A 188 1.16 -13.08 5.13
CA ASP A 188 1.79 -14.40 5.30
C ASP A 188 3.19 -14.49 4.63
N TYR A 189 3.82 -15.67 4.72
CA TYR A 189 5.11 -15.96 4.10
C TYR A 189 5.12 -15.88 2.56
N THR A 190 3.98 -15.71 1.90
CA THR A 190 3.85 -15.63 0.44
C THR A 190 3.77 -14.19 -0.08
N ALA A 191 3.59 -13.20 0.81
CA ALA A 191 3.61 -11.76 0.50
C ALA A 191 4.92 -11.29 -0.18
N LEU A 192 5.97 -12.12 -0.11
CA LEU A 192 7.36 -11.89 -0.51
C LEU A 192 7.58 -11.69 -2.03
N GLY A 193 6.53 -11.85 -2.85
CA GLY A 193 6.59 -11.66 -4.30
C GLY A 193 6.65 -10.20 -4.77
N TYR A 194 6.35 -9.22 -3.90
CA TYR A 194 6.40 -7.80 -4.26
C TYR A 194 7.71 -7.14 -3.82
N GLN A 195 8.44 -6.59 -4.79
CA GLN A 195 9.85 -6.22 -4.66
C GLN A 195 10.13 -4.98 -3.78
N ARG A 196 9.13 -4.32 -3.18
CA ARG A 196 9.31 -3.00 -2.53
C ARG A 196 8.27 -2.67 -1.43
N GLN A 197 8.17 -3.48 -0.39
CA GLN A 197 7.37 -3.16 0.80
C GLN A 197 8.16 -2.24 1.74
N TYR A 198 7.58 -1.16 2.27
CA TYR A 198 8.27 -0.26 3.22
C TYR A 198 8.20 -0.69 4.68
N ASP A 199 7.25 -1.56 4.98
CA ASP A 199 7.02 -2.17 6.28
C ASP A 199 6.59 -3.62 6.06
N PHE A 200 6.39 -4.40 7.12
CA PHE A 200 5.99 -5.81 6.95
C PHE A 200 5.24 -6.35 8.18
N PRO A 201 4.38 -7.37 8.01
CA PRO A 201 3.60 -7.93 9.11
C PRO A 201 4.52 -8.59 10.15
N VAL A 202 4.14 -8.47 11.41
CA VAL A 202 4.74 -9.24 12.52
C VAL A 202 3.72 -10.10 13.25
N ILE A 203 2.48 -10.19 12.77
CA ILE A 203 1.47 -11.13 13.30
C ILE A 203 2.06 -12.55 13.30
N PRO A 204 1.76 -13.39 14.31
CA PRO A 204 2.22 -14.77 14.36
C PRO A 204 2.01 -15.49 13.02
N LEU A 205 3.10 -15.97 12.43
CA LEU A 205 3.05 -16.83 11.27
C LEU A 205 3.41 -18.24 11.71
N LEU A 206 2.40 -19.02 12.08
CA LEU A 206 2.64 -20.38 12.55
C LEU A 206 2.71 -21.33 11.35
N PRO A 207 3.69 -22.26 11.32
CA PRO A 207 3.83 -23.25 10.24
C PRO A 207 2.78 -24.36 10.30
N ASN A 208 1.86 -24.32 11.28
CA ASN A 208 0.83 -25.34 11.44
C ASN A 208 -0.10 -25.33 10.21
N PRO A 209 -0.29 -26.46 9.50
CA PRO A 209 -1.22 -26.56 8.37
C PRO A 209 -2.67 -26.13 8.70
N ASP A 210 -3.07 -26.22 9.97
CA ASP A 210 -4.39 -25.81 10.45
C ASP A 210 -4.47 -24.31 10.81
N TYR A 211 -3.36 -23.57 10.74
CA TYR A 211 -3.31 -22.14 11.05
C TYR A 211 -3.72 -21.31 9.84
N ASP A 212 -4.94 -20.76 9.89
CA ASP A 212 -5.38 -19.77 8.91
C ASP A 212 -5.04 -18.35 9.39
N ASN A 213 -4.02 -17.77 8.76
CA ASN A 213 -3.61 -16.39 9.03
C ASN A 213 -4.71 -15.36 8.72
N VAL A 214 -5.62 -15.64 7.80
CA VAL A 214 -6.75 -14.74 7.53
C VAL A 214 -7.69 -14.71 8.73
N THR A 215 -8.01 -15.87 9.30
CA THR A 215 -8.83 -15.98 10.52
C THR A 215 -8.17 -15.27 11.70
N ALA A 216 -6.87 -15.46 11.92
CA ALA A 216 -6.14 -14.76 12.99
C ALA A 216 -6.21 -13.23 12.86
N GLN A 217 -6.12 -12.71 11.63
CA GLN A 217 -6.28 -11.28 11.37
C GLN A 217 -7.71 -10.79 11.67
N TYR A 218 -8.73 -11.57 11.33
CA TYR A 218 -10.12 -11.23 11.66
C TYR A 218 -10.36 -11.16 13.17
N GLU A 219 -9.77 -12.05 13.94
CA GLU A 219 -9.84 -12.01 15.41
C GLU A 219 -9.21 -10.73 15.96
N ILE A 220 -8.05 -10.32 15.43
CA ILE A 220 -7.37 -9.08 15.82
C ILE A 220 -8.22 -7.85 15.45
N MET A 221 -8.79 -7.83 14.24
CA MET A 221 -9.70 -6.77 13.79
C MET A 221 -10.90 -6.64 14.74
N HIS A 222 -11.61 -7.74 14.98
CA HIS A 222 -12.79 -7.77 15.83
C HIS A 222 -12.48 -7.33 17.27
N ALA A 223 -11.38 -7.84 17.85
CA ALA A 223 -10.92 -7.45 19.19
C ALA A 223 -10.60 -5.95 19.32
N SER A 224 -10.37 -5.27 18.20
CA SER A 224 -10.04 -3.84 18.13
C SER A 224 -11.24 -2.96 17.77
N GLY A 225 -12.44 -3.55 17.66
CA GLY A 225 -13.68 -2.84 17.33
C GLY A 225 -13.91 -2.68 15.83
N ILE A 226 -13.23 -3.44 14.97
CA ILE A 226 -13.51 -3.46 13.52
C ILE A 226 -14.57 -4.52 13.25
N ASP A 227 -15.67 -4.12 12.64
CA ASP A 227 -16.84 -4.98 12.41
C ASP A 227 -16.80 -5.68 11.05
N VAL A 228 -16.21 -5.02 10.04
CA VAL A 228 -16.32 -5.45 8.64
C VAL A 228 -14.98 -5.38 7.91
N VAL A 229 -14.70 -6.42 7.12
CA VAL A 229 -13.59 -6.48 6.18
C VAL A 229 -14.06 -6.08 4.80
N SER A 230 -13.47 -5.01 4.29
CA SER A 230 -13.68 -4.52 2.92
C SER A 230 -12.62 -5.16 2.02
N ALA A 231 -12.97 -6.26 1.36
CA ALA A 231 -12.03 -7.05 0.55
C ALA A 231 -11.86 -6.44 -0.85
N ASP A 232 -10.66 -6.01 -1.19
CA ASP A 232 -10.37 -5.45 -2.51
C ASP A 232 -10.41 -6.54 -3.60
N ILE A 233 -11.29 -6.33 -4.59
CA ILE A 233 -11.57 -7.28 -5.67
C ILE A 233 -11.56 -6.53 -6.99
N VAL A 234 -10.78 -7.06 -7.94
CA VAL A 234 -10.58 -6.40 -9.23
C VAL A 234 -11.27 -7.14 -10.37
N PHE A 235 -12.16 -6.46 -11.10
CA PHE A 235 -12.88 -7.01 -12.26
C PHE A 235 -12.57 -6.22 -13.54
N PHE A 236 -11.66 -6.74 -14.39
CA PHE A 236 -11.37 -6.14 -15.71
C PHE A 236 -11.08 -7.12 -16.85
N ASN A 237 -10.93 -8.40 -16.55
CA ASN A 237 -10.89 -9.47 -17.53
C ASN A 237 -11.40 -10.77 -16.89
N THR A 238 -11.61 -11.80 -17.69
CA THR A 238 -12.15 -13.09 -17.21
C THR A 238 -11.30 -13.73 -16.11
N ASP A 239 -9.97 -13.69 -16.24
CA ASP A 239 -9.07 -14.24 -15.23
C ASP A 239 -9.17 -13.51 -13.89
N ARG A 240 -9.34 -12.19 -13.92
CA ARG A 240 -9.48 -11.34 -12.72
C ARG A 240 -10.86 -11.48 -12.10
N VAL A 241 -11.92 -11.61 -12.89
CA VAL A 241 -13.26 -11.99 -12.40
C VAL A 241 -13.21 -13.33 -11.67
N ARG A 242 -12.59 -14.34 -12.28
CA ARG A 242 -12.37 -15.65 -11.65
C ARG A 242 -11.60 -15.52 -10.34
N ALA A 243 -10.44 -14.86 -10.38
CA ALA A 243 -9.57 -14.70 -9.22
C ALA A 243 -10.28 -13.97 -8.08
N GLY A 244 -10.99 -12.89 -8.38
CA GLY A 244 -11.76 -12.11 -7.42
C GLY A 244 -12.83 -12.92 -6.71
N ALA A 245 -13.62 -13.71 -7.46
CA ALA A 245 -14.65 -14.54 -6.86
C ALA A 245 -14.10 -15.72 -6.05
N VAL A 246 -12.99 -16.34 -6.50
CA VAL A 246 -12.29 -17.38 -5.73
C VAL A 246 -11.73 -16.81 -4.42
N ILE A 247 -11.11 -15.62 -4.48
CA ILE A 247 -10.59 -14.92 -3.31
C ILE A 247 -11.72 -14.59 -2.34
N PHE A 248 -12.82 -14.00 -2.82
CA PHE A 248 -13.94 -13.63 -1.96
C PHE A 248 -14.54 -14.83 -1.24
N LYS A 249 -14.72 -15.96 -1.95
CA LYS A 249 -15.15 -17.22 -1.32
C LYS A 249 -14.16 -17.67 -0.24
N ARG A 250 -12.86 -17.66 -0.52
CA ARG A 250 -11.83 -18.03 0.47
C ARG A 250 -11.94 -17.15 1.72
N LEU A 251 -12.08 -15.84 1.55
CA LEU A 251 -12.19 -14.90 2.67
C LEU A 251 -13.45 -15.17 3.50
N LEU A 252 -14.60 -15.46 2.87
CA LEU A 252 -15.82 -15.88 3.57
C LEU A 252 -15.59 -17.19 4.35
N ASP A 253 -14.94 -18.17 3.73
CA ASP A 253 -14.66 -19.47 4.35
C ASP A 253 -13.70 -19.40 5.54
N SER A 254 -12.84 -18.37 5.60
CA SER A 254 -11.98 -18.09 6.75
C SER A 254 -12.72 -17.48 7.95
N ILE A 255 -14.00 -17.11 7.83
CA ILE A 255 -14.82 -16.68 8.96
C ILE A 255 -15.48 -17.89 9.63
N PRO A 256 -15.27 -18.09 10.95
CA PRO A 256 -15.90 -19.17 11.68
C PRO A 256 -17.40 -18.92 11.86
N GLY A 257 -18.18 -20.01 11.79
CA GLY A 257 -19.63 -19.97 12.01
C GLY A 257 -20.36 -19.07 11.01
N ASP A 258 -21.28 -18.24 11.51
CA ASP A 258 -22.00 -17.26 10.71
C ASP A 258 -21.33 -15.87 10.74
N GLY A 259 -20.19 -15.72 11.44
CA GLY A 259 -19.49 -14.45 11.63
C GLY A 259 -20.12 -13.51 12.65
N SER A 260 -21.04 -13.96 13.50
CA SER A 260 -21.64 -13.14 14.57
C SER A 260 -20.67 -12.79 15.71
N ASP A 261 -19.69 -13.65 15.97
CA ASP A 261 -18.68 -13.47 17.03
C ASP A 261 -17.32 -12.99 16.47
N THR A 262 -17.28 -12.49 15.23
CA THR A 262 -16.06 -12.05 14.54
C THR A 262 -16.36 -10.83 13.64
N VAL A 263 -15.63 -10.69 12.54
CA VAL A 263 -15.94 -9.73 11.46
C VAL A 263 -16.94 -10.31 10.45
N LYS A 264 -17.55 -9.42 9.67
CA LYS A 264 -18.24 -9.73 8.40
C LYS A 264 -17.39 -9.29 7.21
N ILE A 265 -17.81 -9.63 5.98
CA ILE A 265 -17.09 -9.23 4.75
C ILE A 265 -18.00 -8.46 3.80
N VAL A 266 -17.42 -7.49 3.11
CA VAL A 266 -17.99 -6.86 1.90
C VAL A 266 -16.94 -6.88 0.79
N PRO A 267 -17.35 -7.03 -0.47
CA PRO A 267 -16.45 -6.75 -1.58
C PRO A 267 -16.30 -5.23 -1.75
N MET A 268 -15.07 -4.78 -1.92
CA MET A 268 -14.74 -3.48 -2.49
C MET A 268 -14.35 -3.71 -3.95
N LEU A 269 -15.26 -3.36 -4.86
CA LEU A 269 -15.08 -3.62 -6.27
C LEU A 269 -14.23 -2.52 -6.91
N GLU A 270 -13.02 -2.86 -7.34
CA GLU A 270 -12.18 -1.99 -8.16
C GLU A 270 -12.70 -2.01 -9.61
N LEU A 271 -13.28 -0.89 -10.03
CA LEU A 271 -13.98 -0.73 -11.30
C LEU A 271 -13.01 -0.23 -12.38
N LYS A 272 -12.68 -1.11 -13.32
CA LYS A 272 -11.84 -0.79 -14.50
C LYS A 272 -12.50 -1.17 -15.83
N ASP A 273 -13.46 -2.10 -15.78
CA ASP A 273 -14.33 -2.46 -16.90
C ASP A 273 -15.75 -2.65 -16.37
N ILE A 274 -16.69 -1.85 -16.86
CA ILE A 274 -18.05 -1.81 -16.31
C ILE A 274 -18.82 -3.10 -16.56
N ASP A 275 -18.63 -3.76 -17.71
CA ASP A 275 -19.36 -4.98 -18.06
C ASP A 275 -18.79 -6.18 -17.30
N ALA A 276 -17.47 -6.25 -17.11
CA ALA A 276 -16.84 -7.22 -16.21
C ALA A 276 -17.29 -7.05 -14.76
N ALA A 277 -17.43 -5.80 -14.30
CA ALA A 277 -17.90 -5.50 -12.96
C ALA A 277 -19.36 -5.94 -12.75
N ILE A 278 -20.25 -5.65 -13.72
CA ILE A 278 -21.66 -6.09 -13.68
C ILE A 278 -21.74 -7.62 -13.62
N ASP A 279 -21.11 -8.31 -14.56
CA ASP A 279 -21.22 -9.77 -14.68
C ASP A 279 -20.61 -10.47 -13.44
N GLY A 280 -19.45 -10.00 -12.99
CA GLY A 280 -18.79 -10.51 -11.79
C GLY A 280 -19.62 -10.28 -10.51
N THR A 281 -20.25 -9.11 -10.39
CA THR A 281 -21.11 -8.78 -9.23
C THR A 281 -22.35 -9.67 -9.18
N ILE A 282 -23.06 -9.83 -10.30
CA ILE A 282 -24.24 -10.70 -10.37
C ILE A 282 -23.87 -12.14 -9.99
N TYR A 283 -22.72 -12.63 -10.47
CA TYR A 283 -22.22 -13.94 -10.08
C TYR A 283 -21.97 -14.04 -8.56
N LEU A 284 -21.29 -13.04 -7.96
CA LEU A 284 -21.05 -13.03 -6.52
C LEU A 284 -22.36 -13.03 -5.72
N LEU A 285 -23.35 -12.26 -6.16
CA LEU A 285 -24.65 -12.17 -5.48
C LEU A 285 -25.46 -13.47 -5.59
N ASP A 286 -25.48 -14.14 -6.76
CA ASP A 286 -26.13 -15.46 -6.88
C ASP A 286 -25.48 -16.51 -5.96
N ARG A 287 -24.15 -16.48 -5.87
CA ARG A 287 -23.41 -17.51 -5.12
C ARG A 287 -23.37 -17.27 -3.64
N PHE A 288 -23.12 -16.03 -3.24
CA PHE A 288 -22.74 -15.68 -1.86
C PHE A 288 -23.64 -14.58 -1.27
N GLY A 289 -24.56 -13.98 -2.03
CA GLY A 289 -25.43 -12.90 -1.53
C GLY A 289 -26.31 -13.30 -0.34
N ASP A 290 -26.62 -14.59 -0.18
CA ASP A 290 -27.38 -15.12 0.95
C ASP A 290 -26.48 -15.60 2.11
N ASP A 291 -25.16 -15.59 1.96
CA ASP A 291 -24.21 -16.02 2.98
C ASP A 291 -24.30 -15.10 4.22
N PRO A 292 -24.45 -15.62 5.44
CA PRO A 292 -24.58 -14.79 6.65
C PRO A 292 -23.29 -14.07 7.03
N ARG A 293 -22.14 -14.48 6.47
CA ARG A 293 -20.82 -13.87 6.71
C ARG A 293 -20.61 -12.61 5.85
N TRP A 294 -21.42 -12.43 4.81
CA TRP A 294 -21.50 -11.16 4.07
C TRP A 294 -22.25 -10.13 4.91
N PHE A 295 -21.66 -8.96 5.15
CA PHE A 295 -22.32 -7.84 5.82
C PHE A 295 -23.54 -7.33 5.03
N LYS A 296 -24.68 -7.23 5.70
CA LYS A 296 -25.96 -6.84 5.09
C LYS A 296 -26.65 -5.79 5.93
N ILE A 297 -27.39 -4.90 5.26
CA ILE A 297 -28.33 -3.98 5.90
C ILE A 297 -29.71 -4.39 5.44
N ASP A 298 -30.62 -4.69 6.38
CA ASP A 298 -31.99 -5.15 6.09
C ASP A 298 -32.05 -6.32 5.09
N GLY A 299 -31.06 -7.23 5.17
CA GLY A 299 -30.93 -8.39 4.28
C GLY A 299 -30.30 -8.09 2.91
N ARG A 300 -30.03 -6.83 2.57
CA ARG A 300 -29.37 -6.42 1.33
C ARG A 300 -27.84 -6.51 1.48
N PRO A 301 -27.12 -7.24 0.59
CA PRO A 301 -25.66 -7.27 0.58
C PRO A 301 -25.07 -5.87 0.41
N PHE A 302 -24.07 -5.53 1.23
CA PHE A 302 -23.38 -4.25 1.14
C PHE A 302 -22.17 -4.34 0.20
N ILE A 303 -21.99 -3.36 -0.67
CA ILE A 303 -20.89 -3.31 -1.65
C ILE A 303 -20.22 -1.93 -1.64
N LEU A 304 -18.91 -1.92 -1.41
CA LEU A 304 -18.06 -0.76 -1.61
C LEU A 304 -17.51 -0.77 -3.04
N THR A 305 -17.16 0.41 -3.55
CA THR A 305 -16.54 0.53 -4.85
C THR A 305 -15.25 1.32 -4.77
N TYR A 306 -14.35 1.11 -5.72
CA TYR A 306 -13.14 1.91 -5.89
C TYR A 306 -12.91 2.13 -7.37
N HIS A 307 -12.54 3.36 -7.75
CA HIS A 307 -12.15 3.65 -9.12
C HIS A 307 -11.14 4.81 -9.15
N ASN A 308 -10.35 4.85 -10.22
CA ASN A 308 -9.37 5.88 -10.46
C ASN A 308 -9.49 6.33 -11.91
N GLY A 309 -9.58 7.65 -12.15
CA GLY A 309 -9.72 8.23 -13.49
C GLY A 309 -8.59 7.88 -14.46
N ALA A 310 -7.45 7.34 -13.99
CA ALA A 310 -6.41 6.79 -14.86
C ALA A 310 -6.78 5.43 -15.48
N HIS A 311 -7.72 4.70 -14.88
CA HIS A 311 -8.20 3.40 -15.35
C HIS A 311 -9.61 3.48 -15.94
N MET A 312 -10.51 4.17 -15.24
CA MET A 312 -11.88 4.39 -15.68
C MET A 312 -12.42 5.66 -15.05
N ASP A 313 -12.94 6.56 -15.87
CA ASP A 313 -13.66 7.74 -15.41
C ASP A 313 -15.12 7.33 -15.15
N MET A 314 -15.49 7.14 -13.89
CA MET A 314 -16.82 6.66 -13.53
C MET A 314 -17.82 7.82 -13.60
N THR A 315 -18.66 7.82 -14.63
CA THR A 315 -19.71 8.84 -14.78
C THR A 315 -21.03 8.41 -14.14
N PRO A 316 -21.96 9.34 -13.86
CA PRO A 316 -23.30 9.00 -13.39
C PRO A 316 -24.05 8.01 -14.30
N GLU A 317 -23.84 8.06 -15.62
CA GLU A 317 -24.45 7.14 -16.57
C GLU A 317 -23.89 5.72 -16.45
N LEU A 318 -22.57 5.58 -16.30
CA LEU A 318 -21.92 4.28 -16.10
C LEU A 318 -22.32 3.67 -14.75
N TRP A 319 -22.41 4.51 -13.71
CA TRP A 319 -22.90 4.09 -12.41
C TRP A 319 -24.36 3.61 -12.48
N THR A 320 -25.23 4.37 -13.14
CA THR A 320 -26.63 3.97 -13.37
C THR A 320 -26.71 2.67 -14.16
N LYS A 321 -25.83 2.47 -15.16
CA LYS A 321 -25.74 1.20 -15.90
C LYS A 321 -25.41 0.04 -14.97
N LEU A 322 -24.44 0.20 -14.06
CA LEU A 322 -24.05 -0.84 -13.10
C LEU A 322 -25.23 -1.22 -12.20
N THR A 323 -25.81 -0.25 -11.49
CA THR A 323 -26.85 -0.51 -10.49
C THR A 323 -28.14 -1.05 -11.13
N SER A 324 -28.58 -0.48 -12.25
CA SER A 324 -29.80 -0.93 -12.95
C SER A 324 -29.67 -2.33 -13.55
N LYS A 325 -28.49 -2.70 -14.07
CA LYS A 325 -28.27 -4.05 -14.63
C LYS A 325 -28.24 -5.12 -13.55
N VAL A 326 -27.61 -4.85 -12.41
CA VAL A 326 -27.61 -5.78 -11.26
C VAL A 326 -29.03 -5.96 -10.73
N ARG A 327 -29.82 -4.89 -10.63
CA ARG A 327 -31.24 -4.93 -10.25
C ARG A 327 -32.10 -5.71 -11.23
N ALA A 328 -31.89 -5.52 -12.53
CA ALA A 328 -32.58 -6.27 -13.58
C ALA A 328 -32.30 -7.78 -13.53
N SER A 329 -31.13 -8.19 -13.03
CA SER A 329 -30.78 -9.60 -12.79
C SER A 329 -31.28 -10.13 -11.43
N GLY A 330 -32.07 -9.34 -10.70
CA GLY A 330 -32.80 -9.77 -9.52
C GLY A 330 -32.11 -9.52 -8.17
N PHE A 331 -31.15 -8.60 -8.13
CA PHE A 331 -30.42 -8.27 -6.92
C PHE A 331 -30.40 -6.76 -6.65
N ASP A 332 -30.67 -6.36 -5.42
CA ASP A 332 -30.68 -4.94 -5.00
C ASP A 332 -29.77 -4.72 -3.78
N PRO A 333 -28.43 -4.81 -3.96
CA PRO A 333 -27.49 -4.58 -2.86
C PRO A 333 -27.47 -3.10 -2.47
N VAL A 334 -26.86 -2.80 -1.31
CA VAL A 334 -26.55 -1.42 -0.88
C VAL A 334 -25.25 -0.99 -1.57
N TRP A 335 -25.33 0.02 -2.42
CA TRP A 335 -24.21 0.51 -3.22
C TRP A 335 -23.58 1.78 -2.64
N ILE A 336 -22.29 1.70 -2.34
CA ILE A 336 -21.51 2.86 -1.88
C ILE A 336 -20.53 3.31 -2.96
N TYR A 337 -20.69 4.54 -3.42
CA TYR A 337 -19.83 5.16 -4.43
C TYR A 337 -18.56 5.77 -3.81
N ASN A 338 -17.39 5.43 -4.33
CA ASN A 338 -16.14 6.11 -3.97
C ASN A 338 -15.91 7.34 -4.85
N PHE A 339 -15.85 8.55 -4.27
CA PHE A 339 -15.31 9.69 -4.99
C PHE A 339 -13.78 9.57 -5.10
N GLY A 340 -13.30 9.36 -6.31
CA GLY A 340 -11.87 9.37 -6.62
C GLY A 340 -11.35 10.76 -7.01
N GLY A 341 -10.03 10.86 -7.18
CA GLY A 341 -9.42 12.01 -7.85
C GLY A 341 -8.69 12.99 -6.93
N ILE A 342 -8.04 13.96 -7.57
CA ILE A 342 -7.10 14.87 -6.89
C ILE A 342 -7.81 15.87 -5.97
N LYS A 343 -9.01 16.30 -6.33
CA LYS A 343 -9.74 17.37 -5.63
C LYS A 343 -10.10 16.95 -4.21
N VAL A 344 -10.69 15.76 -4.07
CA VAL A 344 -11.06 15.19 -2.77
C VAL A 344 -9.83 14.86 -1.94
N ALA A 345 -8.76 14.36 -2.56
CA ALA A 345 -7.49 14.11 -1.88
C ALA A 345 -6.83 15.40 -1.32
N LEU A 346 -6.92 16.52 -2.05
CA LEU A 346 -6.33 17.80 -1.63
C LEU A 346 -7.17 18.59 -0.62
N SER A 347 -8.50 18.42 -0.62
CA SER A 347 -9.41 19.36 0.06
C SER A 347 -10.61 18.74 0.77
N GLY A 348 -10.84 17.43 0.59
CA GLY A 348 -12.07 16.77 1.02
C GLY A 348 -13.31 17.19 0.24
N THR A 349 -13.17 17.90 -0.89
CA THR A 349 -14.32 18.37 -1.69
C THR A 349 -14.41 17.63 -3.03
N VAL A 350 -15.63 17.59 -3.59
CA VAL A 350 -15.93 16.95 -4.89
C VAL A 350 -16.56 17.96 -5.86
N ASP A 351 -16.73 17.59 -7.13
CA ASP A 351 -17.60 18.35 -8.03
C ASP A 351 -19.05 18.20 -7.55
N LEU A 352 -19.73 19.31 -7.25
CA LEU A 352 -21.04 19.27 -6.60
C LEU A 352 -22.14 18.82 -7.56
N ASP A 353 -22.04 19.16 -8.85
CA ASP A 353 -23.06 18.80 -9.83
C ASP A 353 -22.97 17.29 -10.12
N GLU A 354 -21.75 16.78 -10.30
CA GLU A 354 -21.51 15.33 -10.39
C GLU A 354 -21.99 14.61 -9.12
N ALA A 355 -21.63 15.12 -7.95
CA ALA A 355 -21.99 14.49 -6.68
C ALA A 355 -23.50 14.40 -6.47
N ARG A 356 -24.27 15.41 -6.90
CA ARG A 356 -25.73 15.37 -6.87
C ARG A 356 -26.31 14.34 -7.82
N GLU A 357 -25.77 14.19 -9.03
CA GLU A 357 -26.23 13.15 -9.95
C GLU A 357 -25.91 11.75 -9.42
N ILE A 358 -24.72 11.55 -8.84
CA ILE A 358 -24.34 10.28 -8.20
C ILE A 358 -25.23 9.95 -6.99
N ALA A 359 -25.54 10.95 -6.14
CA ALA A 359 -26.35 10.75 -4.94
C ALA A 359 -27.80 10.31 -5.25
N LYS A 360 -28.34 10.63 -6.43
CA LYS A 360 -29.69 10.18 -6.85
C LYS A 360 -29.77 8.67 -7.10
N VAL A 361 -28.65 8.02 -7.36
CA VAL A 361 -28.58 6.64 -7.86
C VAL A 361 -27.62 5.77 -7.02
N SER A 362 -27.29 6.22 -5.81
CA SER A 362 -26.43 5.52 -4.85
C SER A 362 -27.11 5.46 -3.50
N ASP A 363 -26.90 4.38 -2.74
CA ASP A 363 -27.32 4.34 -1.34
C ASP A 363 -26.37 5.14 -0.43
N GLY A 364 -25.12 5.30 -0.86
CA GLY A 364 -24.13 6.06 -0.10
C GLY A 364 -22.89 6.47 -0.89
N VAL A 365 -22.07 7.28 -0.23
CA VAL A 365 -20.84 7.84 -0.78
C VAL A 365 -19.71 7.80 0.25
N PHE A 366 -18.48 7.61 -0.22
CA PHE A 366 -17.28 7.75 0.60
C PHE A 366 -16.08 8.18 -0.26
N HIS A 367 -14.94 8.35 0.39
CA HIS A 367 -13.66 8.54 -0.29
C HIS A 367 -12.64 7.59 0.32
N PHE A 368 -11.97 6.77 -0.49
CA PHE A 368 -10.98 5.79 -0.04
C PHE A 368 -9.78 6.43 0.70
N SER A 369 -9.47 7.70 0.45
CA SER A 369 -8.26 8.37 0.94
C SER A 369 -6.97 7.78 0.36
N GLY A 370 -5.79 8.31 0.71
CA GLY A 370 -4.49 7.74 0.28
C GLY A 370 -3.49 8.71 -0.33
N SER A 371 -3.23 9.84 0.32
CA SER A 371 -2.17 10.75 -0.14
C SER A 371 -1.51 11.60 0.96
N SER A 372 -1.67 11.20 2.23
CA SER A 372 -1.23 11.93 3.44
C SER A 372 -1.63 13.41 3.51
N LEU A 373 -2.78 13.75 2.96
CA LEU A 373 -3.35 15.08 3.07
C LEU A 373 -4.57 14.96 3.96
N THR A 374 -4.43 15.36 5.22
CA THR A 374 -5.45 15.19 6.26
C THR A 374 -6.77 15.90 5.92
N ASP A 375 -6.73 16.92 5.06
CA ASP A 375 -7.92 17.60 4.55
C ASP A 375 -8.87 16.68 3.77
N ALA A 376 -8.40 15.54 3.23
CA ALA A 376 -9.27 14.52 2.66
C ALA A 376 -10.30 13.98 3.68
N GLY A 377 -9.95 13.98 4.98
CA GLY A 377 -10.85 13.61 6.07
C GLY A 377 -12.05 14.54 6.25
N ARG A 378 -12.09 15.70 5.56
CA ARG A 378 -13.23 16.63 5.58
C ARG A 378 -14.39 16.19 4.68
N PHE A 379 -14.19 15.16 3.85
CA PHE A 379 -15.20 14.68 2.92
C PHE A 379 -16.58 14.42 3.54
N PRO A 380 -16.70 13.72 4.70
CA PRO A 380 -18.01 13.48 5.30
C PRO A 380 -18.75 14.78 5.63
N GLY A 381 -18.05 15.76 6.23
CA GLY A 381 -18.63 17.06 6.55
C GLY A 381 -19.08 17.82 5.30
N TYR A 382 -18.30 17.77 4.22
CA TYR A 382 -18.66 18.34 2.93
C TYR A 382 -19.93 17.69 2.35
N ALA A 383 -19.98 16.36 2.33
CA ALA A 383 -21.13 15.61 1.82
C ALA A 383 -22.40 15.94 2.62
N ARG A 384 -22.34 15.93 3.96
CA ARG A 384 -23.48 16.30 4.80
C ARG A 384 -23.96 17.73 4.55
N GLN A 385 -23.03 18.68 4.46
CA GLN A 385 -23.37 20.09 4.26
C GLN A 385 -24.04 20.36 2.92
N HIS A 386 -23.64 19.65 1.85
CA HIS A 386 -24.05 20.00 0.48
C HIS A 386 -25.04 19.04 -0.15
N LEU A 387 -25.15 17.81 0.36
CA LEU A 387 -26.05 16.77 -0.15
C LEU A 387 -27.14 16.40 0.87
N GLY A 388 -26.93 16.65 2.17
CA GLY A 388 -27.83 16.14 3.23
C GLY A 388 -29.26 16.68 3.19
N ASP A 389 -29.47 17.92 2.74
CA ASP A 389 -30.82 18.49 2.60
C ASP A 389 -31.60 17.85 1.43
N ASP A 390 -30.91 17.55 0.33
CA ASP A 390 -31.49 16.95 -0.88
C ASP A 390 -31.63 15.42 -0.74
N PHE A 391 -30.73 14.78 0.02
CA PHE A 391 -30.59 13.33 0.19
C PHE A 391 -30.37 12.98 1.67
N PRO A 392 -31.41 13.11 2.53
CA PRO A 392 -31.26 12.93 3.98
C PRO A 392 -30.92 11.49 4.40
N ASP A 393 -31.27 10.50 3.58
CA ASP A 393 -31.01 9.08 3.84
C ASP A 393 -29.68 8.59 3.22
N LEU A 394 -28.88 9.48 2.63
CA LEU A 394 -27.61 9.12 2.01
C LEU A 394 -26.60 8.65 3.08
N ILE A 395 -26.09 7.43 2.92
CA ILE A 395 -25.02 6.90 3.78
C ILE A 395 -23.71 7.62 3.43
N VAL A 396 -23.03 8.20 4.41
CA VAL A 396 -21.78 8.94 4.25
C VAL A 396 -20.65 8.29 5.04
N GLY A 397 -19.66 7.75 4.33
CA GLY A 397 -18.47 7.15 4.92
C GLY A 397 -17.29 8.11 5.06
N GLY A 398 -16.49 7.95 6.11
CA GLY A 398 -15.24 8.67 6.32
C GLY A 398 -14.04 7.74 6.43
N SER A 399 -12.97 7.99 5.67
CA SER A 399 -11.78 7.14 5.69
C SER A 399 -10.65 7.73 6.53
N ILE A 400 -9.91 6.85 7.21
CA ILE A 400 -8.70 7.17 7.97
C ILE A 400 -7.49 6.32 7.52
N HIS A 401 -6.30 6.86 7.73
CA HIS A 401 -4.97 6.31 7.43
C HIS A 401 -3.96 7.04 8.32
N GLN A 402 -2.84 6.41 8.62
CA GLN A 402 -1.77 6.99 9.42
C GLN A 402 -0.76 7.83 8.63
N GLY A 403 -0.78 7.75 7.31
CA GLY A 403 0.22 8.31 6.40
C GLY A 403 0.21 7.53 5.08
N TYR A 404 1.12 7.89 4.18
CA TYR A 404 1.18 7.40 2.80
C TYR A 404 2.59 7.57 2.24
N TYR A 405 3.33 6.46 2.23
CA TYR A 405 4.68 6.41 1.69
C TYR A 405 4.77 5.30 0.65
N SER A 406 4.86 5.69 -0.64
CA SER A 406 4.85 4.76 -1.77
C SER A 406 6.06 4.95 -2.69
N ASN A 407 6.46 3.89 -3.39
CA ASN A 407 7.57 3.87 -4.36
C ASN A 407 7.14 4.28 -5.77
N ARG A 408 5.90 4.75 -5.92
CA ARG A 408 5.32 5.03 -7.22
C ARG A 408 6.01 6.27 -7.79
N THR A 409 7.00 6.03 -8.65
CA THR A 409 7.74 7.03 -9.43
C THR A 409 6.83 8.15 -9.92
N TYR A 410 7.15 9.40 -9.59
CA TYR A 410 6.42 10.58 -10.06
C TYR A 410 4.90 10.50 -9.75
N ASN A 411 4.47 9.67 -8.79
CA ASN A 411 3.11 9.61 -8.33
C ASN A 411 3.00 10.37 -7.01
N ARG A 412 1.79 10.88 -6.77
CA ARG A 412 1.53 11.92 -5.79
C ARG A 412 1.94 11.45 -4.38
N ASN A 413 2.80 12.24 -3.76
CA ASN A 413 2.94 12.38 -2.31
C ASN A 413 3.74 11.29 -1.61
N VAL A 414 5.07 11.46 -1.60
CA VAL A 414 5.96 10.81 -0.64
C VAL A 414 5.80 11.55 0.71
N ILE A 415 4.80 11.19 1.51
CA ILE A 415 4.63 11.76 2.85
C ILE A 415 4.59 10.61 3.84
N SER A 416 5.76 10.33 4.39
CA SER A 416 5.83 9.53 5.60
C SER A 416 4.93 10.14 6.69
N ASN A 417 4.33 9.29 7.51
CA ASN A 417 3.50 9.68 8.64
C ASN A 417 4.26 10.61 9.58
N ARG A 418 3.57 11.55 10.25
CA ARG A 418 4.17 12.39 11.31
C ARG A 418 3.93 11.75 12.67
N HIS A 419 4.80 10.83 13.07
CA HIS A 419 4.59 10.00 14.26
C HIS A 419 3.18 9.37 14.24
N THR A 420 2.37 9.62 15.27
CA THR A 420 0.95 9.23 15.32
C THR A 420 -0.01 10.40 15.02
N ALA A 421 0.49 11.62 14.86
CA ALA A 421 -0.31 12.84 14.78
C ALA A 421 -1.25 12.84 13.58
N GLU A 422 -0.77 12.40 12.41
CA GLU A 422 -1.56 12.43 11.18
C GLU A 422 -2.85 11.58 11.27
N LEU A 423 -2.77 10.40 11.89
CA LEU A 423 -3.93 9.56 12.16
C LEU A 423 -4.96 10.28 13.04
N ARG A 424 -4.50 10.94 14.11
CA ARG A 424 -5.36 11.69 15.05
C ARG A 424 -5.98 12.93 14.41
N GLU A 425 -5.21 13.66 13.61
CA GLU A 425 -5.68 14.83 12.85
C GLU A 425 -6.78 14.43 11.85
N MET A 426 -6.55 13.35 11.09
CA MET A 426 -7.55 12.90 10.13
C MET A 426 -8.80 12.35 10.82
N TRP A 427 -8.64 11.63 11.92
CA TRP A 427 -9.77 11.20 12.76
C TRP A 427 -10.62 12.39 13.21
N ASN A 428 -10.00 13.49 13.66
CA ASN A 428 -10.73 14.67 14.08
C ASN A 428 -11.57 15.28 12.95
N PHE A 429 -11.06 15.33 11.72
CA PHE A 429 -11.84 15.79 10.56
C PHE A 429 -12.98 14.84 10.23
N VAL A 430 -12.70 13.54 10.19
CA VAL A 430 -13.70 12.51 9.89
C VAL A 430 -14.82 12.55 10.92
N LYS A 431 -14.50 12.49 12.22
CA LYS A 431 -15.47 12.52 13.32
C LYS A 431 -16.32 13.80 13.30
N ALA A 432 -15.72 14.96 13.01
CA ALA A 432 -16.45 16.22 12.92
C ALA A 432 -17.52 16.23 11.80
N GLY A 433 -17.35 15.40 10.77
CA GLY A 433 -18.31 15.23 9.68
C GLY A 433 -19.47 14.27 9.98
N ASN A 434 -19.53 13.68 11.18
CA ASN A 434 -20.57 12.72 11.60
C ASN A 434 -20.84 11.61 10.55
N PRO A 435 -19.83 10.77 10.25
CA PRO A 435 -19.95 9.72 9.26
C PRO A 435 -20.82 8.57 9.80
N ASP A 436 -21.55 7.89 8.91
CA ASP A 436 -22.32 6.69 9.27
C ASP A 436 -21.45 5.44 9.38
N PHE A 437 -20.28 5.45 8.73
CA PHE A 437 -19.25 4.44 8.92
C PHE A 437 -17.84 5.01 8.77
N VAL A 438 -16.88 4.35 9.41
CA VAL A 438 -15.46 4.67 9.29
C VAL A 438 -14.78 3.59 8.48
N HIS A 439 -13.87 3.98 7.58
CA HIS A 439 -13.12 3.05 6.74
C HIS A 439 -11.60 3.21 6.94
N LEU A 440 -10.91 2.14 7.31
CA LEU A 440 -9.46 2.12 7.49
C LEU A 440 -8.78 1.80 6.16
N THR A 441 -7.99 2.75 5.68
CA THR A 441 -7.17 2.65 4.47
C THR A 441 -5.71 2.56 4.90
N THR A 442 -5.11 1.38 4.99
CA THR A 442 -5.63 0.03 4.71
C THR A 442 -5.17 -0.95 5.79
N TRP A 443 -5.73 -2.15 5.84
CA TRP A 443 -5.24 -3.19 6.76
C TRP A 443 -3.81 -3.60 6.43
N ASN A 444 -3.49 -3.90 5.17
CA ASN A 444 -2.26 -4.60 4.78
C ASN A 444 -1.55 -4.07 3.51
N ASP A 445 -1.71 -2.78 3.15
CA ASP A 445 -0.90 -2.18 2.08
C ASP A 445 0.46 -1.70 2.60
N TYR A 446 1.40 -2.64 2.66
CA TYR A 446 2.79 -2.39 3.03
C TYR A 446 3.59 -1.64 1.95
N ASN A 447 3.11 -1.64 0.70
CA ASN A 447 3.78 -0.95 -0.41
C ASN A 447 3.52 0.56 -0.37
N GLU A 448 2.39 0.97 0.20
CA GLU A 448 2.02 2.39 0.38
C GLU A 448 2.13 2.85 1.84
N ALA A 449 2.61 1.96 2.71
CA ALA A 449 2.76 2.16 4.15
C ALA A 449 1.47 2.65 4.84
N THR A 450 0.30 2.26 4.30
CA THR A 450 -1.02 2.60 4.85
C THR A 450 -1.59 1.52 5.79
N THR A 451 -0.82 0.47 6.07
CA THR A 451 -1.13 -0.68 6.97
C THR A 451 -1.53 -0.34 8.41
N PHE A 452 -2.67 -0.87 8.87
CA PHE A 452 -3.11 -0.98 10.28
C PHE A 452 -2.85 -2.35 10.92
N CYS A 453 -2.63 -3.39 10.12
CA CYS A 453 -2.12 -4.68 10.58
C CYS A 453 -0.81 -4.49 11.36
N PRO A 454 -0.67 -5.08 12.57
CA PRO A 454 0.56 -5.02 13.34
C PRO A 454 1.80 -5.32 12.49
N SER A 455 2.69 -4.34 12.42
CA SER A 455 3.89 -4.38 11.59
C SER A 455 5.17 -4.26 12.41
N TYR A 456 6.30 -4.46 11.76
CA TYR A 456 7.62 -4.28 12.36
C TYR A 456 7.81 -2.89 12.97
N SER A 457 7.17 -1.88 12.38
CA SER A 457 7.35 -0.49 12.80
C SER A 457 6.43 -0.09 13.95
N ASP A 458 5.33 -0.81 14.22
CA ASP A 458 4.34 -0.37 15.21
C ASP A 458 3.89 -1.42 16.24
N ILE A 459 4.08 -2.73 15.99
CA ILE A 459 3.63 -3.85 16.85
C ILE A 459 2.18 -3.70 17.38
N GLY A 460 1.32 -3.03 16.62
CA GLY A 460 -0.10 -2.79 16.93
C GLY A 460 -0.43 -1.45 17.60
N ALA A 461 0.51 -0.51 17.76
CA ALA A 461 0.20 0.83 18.27
C ALA A 461 -0.89 1.54 17.47
N ARG A 462 -0.89 1.44 16.13
CA ARG A 462 -1.88 2.10 15.28
C ARG A 462 -3.28 1.57 15.58
N LEU A 463 -3.40 0.26 15.70
CA LEU A 463 -4.65 -0.42 16.02
C LEU A 463 -5.15 -0.08 17.42
N GLU A 464 -4.23 0.04 18.39
CA GLU A 464 -4.52 0.49 19.73
C GLU A 464 -5.05 1.94 19.78
N ILE A 465 -4.47 2.86 19.00
CA ILE A 465 -4.98 4.23 18.86
C ILE A 465 -6.39 4.21 18.26
N VAL A 466 -6.58 3.46 17.17
CA VAL A 466 -7.90 3.31 16.54
C VAL A 466 -8.92 2.73 17.51
N GLN A 467 -8.56 1.76 18.34
CA GLN A 467 -9.49 1.17 19.32
C GLN A 467 -10.06 2.23 20.28
N ARG A 468 -9.27 3.21 20.71
CA ARG A 468 -9.76 4.31 21.57
C ARG A 468 -10.64 5.30 20.79
N MET A 469 -10.29 5.57 19.52
CA MET A 469 -11.11 6.38 18.61
C MET A 469 -12.48 5.73 18.37
N LEU A 470 -12.49 4.42 18.09
CA LEU A 470 -13.70 3.65 17.86
C LEU A 470 -14.54 3.48 19.13
N SER A 471 -13.92 3.32 20.30
CA SER A 471 -14.65 3.30 21.57
C SER A 471 -15.48 4.57 21.77
N ASP A 472 -14.91 5.72 21.45
CA ASP A 472 -15.59 7.02 21.49
C ASP A 472 -16.66 7.16 20.39
N TYR A 473 -16.39 6.70 19.16
CA TYR A 473 -17.36 6.66 18.07
C TYR A 473 -18.60 5.81 18.39
N PHE A 474 -18.38 4.57 18.85
CA PHE A 474 -19.45 3.64 19.23
C PHE A 474 -20.06 3.91 20.61
N LYS A 475 -19.53 4.90 21.35
CA LYS A 475 -19.92 5.21 22.74
C LYS A 475 -19.79 4.00 23.67
N GLN A 476 -18.75 3.21 23.47
CA GLN A 476 -18.38 2.06 24.28
C GLN A 476 -17.35 2.45 25.35
N PRO A 477 -17.23 1.67 26.44
CA PRO A 477 -16.18 1.87 27.41
C PRO A 477 -14.79 1.75 26.77
N LEU A 478 -13.81 2.48 27.31
CA LEU A 478 -12.42 2.35 26.89
C LEU A 478 -11.90 0.92 27.12
N PRO A 479 -10.81 0.52 26.46
CA PRO A 479 -10.12 -0.72 26.80
C PRO A 479 -9.79 -0.76 28.29
N LYS A 480 -9.98 -1.94 28.90
CA LYS A 480 -9.83 -2.12 30.35
C LYS A 480 -8.43 -1.76 30.86
N GLY A 481 -7.40 -2.14 30.11
CA GLY A 481 -5.99 -1.99 30.48
C GLY A 481 -5.58 -2.73 31.76
N LYS A 482 -4.33 -2.53 32.19
CA LYS A 482 -3.78 -3.11 33.41
C LYS A 482 -3.82 -2.11 34.56
N SER A 483 -4.20 -2.58 35.75
CA SER A 483 -4.35 -1.73 36.95
C SER A 483 -3.04 -1.01 37.33
N GLY A 484 -3.03 0.31 37.18
CA GLY A 484 -1.91 1.17 37.59
C GLY A 484 -0.70 1.19 36.64
N GLU A 485 -0.77 0.46 35.52
CA GLU A 485 0.24 0.50 34.46
C GLU A 485 -0.25 1.48 33.37
N PRO A 486 0.53 2.50 32.99
CA PRO A 486 0.19 3.37 31.89
C PRO A 486 0.31 2.63 30.56
N GLU A 487 -0.64 2.87 29.68
CA GLU A 487 -0.55 2.49 28.28
C GLU A 487 -0.15 3.74 27.49
N LEU A 488 0.90 3.64 26.69
CA LEU A 488 1.42 4.77 25.93
C LEU A 488 2.25 4.30 24.75
N VAL A 489 2.30 5.11 23.70
CA VAL A 489 3.13 4.90 22.51
C VAL A 489 4.32 5.84 22.56
N LEU A 490 5.52 5.32 22.32
CA LEU A 490 6.71 6.12 22.03
C LEU A 490 6.99 6.03 20.53
N SER A 491 6.97 7.16 19.83
CA SER A 491 7.18 7.22 18.39
C SER A 491 8.39 8.07 18.00
N TYR A 492 9.20 7.59 17.07
CA TYR A 492 10.40 8.27 16.56
C TYR A 492 10.84 7.69 15.21
N ARG A 493 11.67 8.41 14.45
CA ARG A 493 12.17 7.97 13.13
C ARG A 493 12.96 6.66 13.24
N LYS A 494 12.78 5.75 12.27
CA LYS A 494 13.59 4.52 12.17
C LYS A 494 15.02 4.84 11.70
N GLU A 495 15.12 5.75 10.72
CA GLU A 495 16.37 6.19 10.12
C GLU A 495 16.43 7.72 9.98
N MET A 496 17.61 8.27 10.28
CA MET A 496 17.93 9.69 10.18
C MET A 496 19.29 9.92 9.53
N TYR A 497 19.53 11.16 9.11
CA TYR A 497 20.81 11.63 8.58
C TYR A 497 21.39 12.72 9.51
N PRO A 498 22.72 12.86 9.60
CA PRO A 498 23.34 13.99 10.30
C PRO A 498 22.76 15.34 9.85
N GLY A 499 22.52 16.27 10.78
CA GLY A 499 21.90 17.58 10.51
C GLY A 499 20.38 17.62 10.72
N GLU A 500 19.71 16.47 10.75
CA GLU A 500 18.26 16.42 10.97
C GLU A 500 17.91 16.52 12.46
N PRO A 501 16.80 17.21 12.81
CA PRO A 501 16.31 17.24 14.19
C PRO A 501 15.67 15.90 14.56
N LEU A 502 16.06 15.32 15.69
CA LEU A 502 15.38 14.16 16.26
C LEU A 502 14.23 14.64 17.13
N GLU A 503 13.00 14.36 16.73
CA GLU A 503 11.80 14.54 17.53
C GLU A 503 11.27 13.17 17.98
N LEU A 504 10.80 13.08 19.23
CA LEU A 504 10.15 11.91 19.80
C LEU A 504 8.77 12.30 20.33
N GLU A 505 7.77 11.49 20.04
CA GLU A 505 6.39 11.65 20.54
C GLU A 505 6.11 10.61 21.63
N VAL A 506 5.66 11.07 22.79
CA VAL A 506 5.04 10.23 23.83
C VAL A 506 3.54 10.46 23.78
N LEU A 507 2.78 9.46 23.31
CA LEU A 507 1.33 9.51 23.22
C LEU A 507 0.71 8.64 24.33
N PRO A 508 0.06 9.22 25.36
CA PRO A 508 -0.74 8.45 26.31
C PRO A 508 -1.94 7.78 25.61
N LEU A 509 -2.23 6.53 26.00
CA LEU A 509 -3.39 5.78 25.56
C LEU A 509 -4.36 5.59 26.73
N PRO A 510 -5.55 6.23 26.70
CA PRO A 510 -6.53 6.09 27.77
C PRO A 510 -7.03 4.65 27.93
N SER A 511 -7.17 4.23 29.19
CA SER A 511 -7.76 2.94 29.59
C SER A 511 -8.52 3.05 30.91
N GLU A 512 -9.43 2.12 31.18
CA GLU A 512 -10.30 2.18 32.38
C GLU A 512 -9.53 2.05 33.69
N LEU A 513 -8.54 1.14 33.75
CA LEU A 513 -7.76 0.82 34.95
C LEU A 513 -6.38 1.48 34.97
N GLY A 514 -6.04 2.23 33.92
CA GLY A 514 -4.78 2.96 33.82
C GLY A 514 -4.64 4.08 34.87
N PRO A 515 -3.40 4.54 35.12
CA PRO A 515 -3.17 5.73 35.90
C PRO A 515 -3.79 6.94 35.20
N LYS A 516 -4.20 7.95 35.98
CA LYS A 516 -4.74 9.21 35.42
C LYS A 516 -3.64 10.22 35.09
N LYS A 517 -2.52 10.15 35.82
CA LYS A 517 -1.44 11.13 35.78
C LYS A 517 -0.09 10.46 36.03
N GLY A 518 0.95 10.98 35.39
CA GLY A 518 2.34 10.58 35.64
C GLY A 518 3.32 11.38 34.80
N ARG A 519 4.60 11.04 34.89
CA ARG A 519 5.66 11.64 34.08
C ARG A 519 6.41 10.57 33.31
N VAL A 520 6.95 10.93 32.16
CA VAL A 520 7.80 10.07 31.35
C VAL A 520 9.15 10.74 31.19
N THR A 521 10.22 10.02 31.46
CA THR A 521 11.60 10.43 31.15
C THR A 521 12.06 9.68 29.90
N VAL A 522 12.56 10.39 28.89
CA VAL A 522 13.13 9.83 27.67
C VAL A 522 14.60 10.17 27.61
N ILE A 523 15.43 9.18 27.30
CA ILE A 523 16.88 9.31 27.19
C ILE A 523 17.35 8.83 25.83
N VAL A 524 18.16 9.64 25.16
CA VAL A 524 18.81 9.32 23.88
C VAL A 524 20.30 9.25 24.10
N LYS A 525 20.91 8.12 23.72
CA LYS A 525 22.35 7.89 23.84
C LYS A 525 22.98 7.54 22.50
N THR A 526 24.25 7.89 22.32
CA THR A 526 25.05 7.39 21.20
C THR A 526 25.36 5.90 21.37
N ALA A 527 25.88 5.26 20.31
CA ALA A 527 26.38 3.90 20.37
C ALA A 527 27.50 3.69 21.44
N SER A 528 28.28 4.72 21.77
CA SER A 528 29.30 4.67 22.83
C SER A 528 28.75 4.89 24.25
N GLY A 529 27.47 5.26 24.38
CA GLY A 529 26.79 5.47 25.65
C GLY A 529 26.77 6.92 26.15
N GLU A 530 27.27 7.88 25.35
CA GLU A 530 27.15 9.31 25.64
C GLU A 530 25.68 9.75 25.57
N THR A 531 25.20 10.47 26.58
CA THR A 531 23.83 11.02 26.61
C THR A 531 23.76 12.27 25.74
N LEU A 532 22.95 12.24 24.69
CA LEU A 532 22.62 13.40 23.86
C LEU A 532 21.42 14.18 24.42
N MET A 533 20.45 13.46 25.00
CA MET A 533 19.23 14.02 25.54
C MET A 533 18.77 13.21 26.76
N GLU A 534 18.34 13.90 27.81
CA GLU A 534 17.59 13.34 28.93
C GLU A 534 16.53 14.35 29.33
N GLU A 535 15.28 14.07 28.99
CA GLU A 535 14.16 14.98 29.25
C GLU A 535 13.06 14.26 30.02
N THR A 536 12.48 14.98 30.99
CA THR A 536 11.34 14.51 31.77
C THR A 536 10.13 15.38 31.48
N SER A 537 9.03 14.73 31.13
CA SER A 537 7.79 15.40 30.79
C SER A 537 7.24 16.25 31.95
N PRO A 538 6.40 17.26 31.66
CA PRO A 538 5.42 17.73 32.64
C PRO A 538 4.53 16.55 33.10
N GLU A 539 3.70 16.76 34.13
CA GLU A 539 2.71 15.75 34.50
C GLU A 539 1.71 15.57 33.35
N ILE A 540 1.74 14.41 32.69
CA ILE A 540 0.89 14.02 31.55
C ILE A 540 -0.47 13.56 32.08
N ASP A 541 -1.55 13.93 31.37
CA ASP A 541 -2.90 13.40 31.58
C ASP A 541 -3.12 12.15 30.73
N PHE A 542 -3.17 10.99 31.38
CA PHE A 542 -3.36 9.69 30.74
C PHE A 542 -4.84 9.39 30.41
N THR A 543 -5.75 10.33 30.65
CA THR A 543 -7.17 10.20 30.30
C THR A 543 -7.51 10.73 28.91
N SER A 544 -6.53 11.30 28.21
CA SER A 544 -6.66 11.85 26.85
C SER A 544 -5.48 11.41 25.97
N MET A 545 -5.65 11.45 24.64
CA MET A 545 -4.57 11.18 23.67
C MET A 545 -3.85 12.47 23.26
N GLU A 546 -3.39 13.23 24.26
CA GLU A 546 -2.62 14.46 24.08
C GLU A 546 -1.11 14.17 24.16
N PRO A 547 -0.34 14.42 23.08
CA PRO A 547 1.06 14.03 23.00
C PRO A 547 1.96 14.97 23.82
N TRP A 548 3.08 14.43 24.27
CA TRP A 548 4.25 15.23 24.68
C TRP A 548 5.39 14.98 23.70
N TYR A 549 6.03 16.06 23.22
CA TYR A 549 7.18 16.00 22.35
C TYR A 549 8.46 16.42 23.09
N CYS A 550 9.55 15.73 22.79
CA CYS A 550 10.91 16.08 23.19
C CYS A 550 11.87 15.78 22.04
N GLY A 551 13.06 16.37 22.03
CA GLY A 551 13.96 16.19 20.90
C GLY A 551 15.35 16.79 21.10
N VAL A 552 16.25 16.39 20.21
CA VAL A 552 17.64 16.85 20.20
C VAL A 552 18.12 17.08 18.78
N ASP A 553 18.94 18.10 18.61
CA ASP A 553 19.56 18.41 17.33
C ASP A 553 20.77 17.51 17.09
N ILE A 554 20.78 16.82 15.96
CA ILE A 554 21.92 16.03 15.51
C ILE A 554 22.77 16.91 14.59
N PRO A 555 24.03 17.23 14.95
CA PRO A 555 24.91 18.05 14.11
C PRO A 555 25.11 17.46 12.70
N SER A 556 25.37 18.31 11.71
CA SER A 556 25.62 17.88 10.31
C SER A 556 26.93 17.09 10.15
N ASP A 557 27.86 17.24 11.08
CA ASP A 557 29.13 16.50 11.15
C ASP A 557 29.05 15.28 12.10
N PHE A 558 27.85 14.92 12.56
CA PHE A 558 27.67 13.76 13.44
C PHE A 558 28.14 12.47 12.76
N PRO A 559 28.85 11.56 13.48
CA PRO A 559 29.43 10.37 12.86
C PRO A 559 28.36 9.47 12.22
N ALA A 560 28.56 9.10 10.95
CA ALA A 560 27.71 8.14 10.24
C ALA A 560 28.56 7.12 9.44
N PRO A 561 28.13 5.84 9.36
CA PRO A 561 26.90 5.31 9.92
C PRO A 561 27.07 4.96 11.41
N THR A 562 26.00 5.12 12.20
CA THR A 562 25.96 4.76 13.64
C THR A 562 24.52 4.52 14.08
N VAL A 563 24.30 4.32 15.39
CA VAL A 563 22.96 4.26 15.97
C VAL A 563 22.81 5.19 17.17
N LEU A 564 21.57 5.62 17.41
CA LEU A 564 21.14 6.20 18.68
C LEU A 564 20.26 5.19 19.42
N ARG A 565 20.51 5.05 20.72
CA ARG A 565 19.76 4.16 21.62
C ARG A 565 18.75 4.95 22.41
N ILE A 566 17.52 4.46 22.48
CA ILE A 566 16.40 5.10 23.17
C ILE A 566 16.04 4.29 24.40
N SER A 567 15.78 4.97 25.51
CA SER A 567 15.18 4.38 26.70
C SER A 567 14.12 5.31 27.28
N ALA A 568 13.08 4.74 27.88
CA ALA A 568 12.02 5.50 28.53
C ALA A 568 11.71 4.94 29.92
N THR A 569 11.34 5.82 30.83
CA THR A 569 10.91 5.47 32.19
C THR A 569 9.64 6.23 32.53
N TYR A 570 8.61 5.52 33.00
CA TYR A 570 7.41 6.14 33.56
C TYR A 570 7.51 6.28 35.08
N GLN A 571 7.03 7.41 35.60
CA GLN A 571 6.94 7.71 37.04
C GLN A 571 5.50 8.06 37.42
N GLY A 572 4.89 7.21 38.25
CA GLY A 572 3.52 7.37 38.74
C GLY A 572 3.38 7.97 40.15
N ALA A 573 2.15 8.13 40.63
CA ALA A 573 1.88 8.53 42.01
C ALA A 573 2.23 7.38 42.99
N LYS A 574 3.06 7.67 44.01
CA LYS A 574 3.60 6.73 45.05
C LYS A 574 4.91 6.02 44.70
N SER A 575 5.82 6.68 44.00
CA SER A 575 7.18 6.16 43.74
C SER A 575 7.23 4.89 42.88
N SER A 576 6.12 4.52 42.22
CA SER A 576 6.11 3.44 41.23
C SER A 576 6.81 3.92 39.96
N SER A 577 7.86 3.22 39.55
CA SER A 577 8.61 3.47 38.33
C SER A 577 8.51 2.25 37.42
N ILE A 578 8.40 2.46 36.12
CA ILE A 578 8.45 1.40 35.10
C ILE A 578 9.53 1.79 34.10
N ASP A 579 10.57 0.97 34.00
CA ASP A 579 11.61 1.12 33.00
C ASP A 579 11.28 0.26 31.80
N TYR A 580 11.24 0.89 30.62
CA TYR A 580 10.98 0.21 29.36
C TYR A 580 12.30 -0.13 28.68
N ALA A 581 12.55 -1.43 28.52
CA ALA A 581 13.69 -2.00 27.81
C ALA A 581 13.28 -2.50 26.42
N ASN A 582 14.24 -2.99 25.64
CA ASN A 582 14.00 -3.63 24.35
C ASN A 582 13.35 -2.73 23.27
N LEU A 583 13.62 -1.42 23.33
CA LEU A 583 13.25 -0.46 22.29
C LEU A 583 14.17 -0.57 21.07
N PRO A 584 13.67 -0.35 19.85
CA PRO A 584 14.51 -0.33 18.66
C PRO A 584 15.42 0.90 18.63
N ASP A 585 16.64 0.71 18.13
CA ASP A 585 17.60 1.79 17.88
C ASP A 585 17.19 2.66 16.67
N ILE A 586 17.63 3.91 16.64
CA ILE A 586 17.55 4.79 15.46
C ILE A 586 18.84 4.62 14.65
N PHE A 587 18.72 4.30 13.36
CA PHE A 587 19.88 4.25 12.47
C PHE A 587 20.25 5.66 11.99
N ILE A 588 21.49 6.07 12.19
CA ILE A 588 22.05 7.28 11.58
C ILE A 588 22.79 6.85 10.32
N ALA A 589 22.19 7.11 9.17
CA ALA A 589 22.69 6.73 7.86
C ALA A 589 23.72 7.72 7.33
N GLN A 590 24.65 7.19 6.52
CA GLN A 590 25.33 8.04 5.54
C GLN A 590 24.35 8.37 4.43
N THR A 591 24.49 9.56 3.86
CA THR A 591 23.64 9.98 2.75
C THR A 591 23.68 8.98 1.62
N SER A 592 22.51 8.47 1.25
CA SER A 592 22.37 7.44 0.23
C SER A 592 21.07 7.65 -0.55
N SER A 593 20.97 6.97 -1.68
CA SER A 593 19.84 7.08 -2.59
C SER A 593 18.56 6.40 -2.09
N TYR A 594 18.62 5.70 -0.95
CA TYR A 594 17.50 4.94 -0.42
C TYR A 594 17.56 4.88 1.11
N GLY A 595 16.47 5.25 1.77
CA GLY A 595 16.38 5.28 3.23
C GLY A 595 14.98 4.98 3.72
N ASP A 596 14.91 4.41 4.91
CA ASP A 596 13.66 4.11 5.60
C ASP A 596 13.08 5.40 6.19
N GLN A 597 12.00 5.89 5.61
CA GLN A 597 11.37 7.12 6.08
C GLN A 597 10.29 6.87 7.14
N LEU A 598 10.01 5.63 7.52
CA LEU A 598 8.95 5.35 8.49
C LEU A 598 9.37 5.67 9.93
N TYR A 599 8.39 5.60 10.82
CA TYR A 599 8.55 5.78 12.25
C TYR A 599 8.37 4.46 12.97
N TYR A 600 9.19 4.23 13.98
CA TYR A 600 8.80 3.35 15.07
C TYR A 600 7.64 4.02 15.83
N SER A 601 6.61 3.26 16.18
CA SER A 601 5.49 3.69 17.03
C SER A 601 5.21 2.58 18.03
N ILE A 602 5.95 2.57 19.13
CA ILE A 602 6.03 1.39 20.01
C ILE A 602 5.11 1.56 21.22
N PRO A 603 4.09 0.70 21.41
CA PRO A 603 3.28 0.65 22.62
C PRO A 603 4.12 0.07 23.76
N LEU A 604 4.55 0.93 24.69
CA LEU A 604 5.55 0.55 25.70
C LEU A 604 5.06 -0.53 26.67
N HIS A 605 3.76 -0.62 26.93
CA HIS A 605 3.14 -1.65 27.77
C HIS A 605 3.15 -3.06 27.15
N ARG A 606 3.50 -3.17 25.86
CA ARG A 606 3.70 -4.45 25.17
C ARG A 606 5.16 -4.93 25.19
N LEU A 607 6.10 -4.10 25.63
CA LEU A 607 7.50 -4.48 25.66
C LEU A 607 7.76 -5.52 26.74
N ALA A 608 8.57 -6.52 26.39
CA ALA A 608 9.04 -7.53 27.31
C ALA A 608 9.96 -6.90 28.35
N LYS A 609 10.08 -7.56 29.51
CA LYS A 609 10.96 -7.11 30.59
C LYS A 609 12.42 -7.21 30.13
N ALA A 610 13.31 -6.45 30.78
CA ALA A 610 14.74 -6.47 30.45
C ALA A 610 15.41 -7.86 30.53
N ALA A 611 14.85 -8.81 31.30
CA ALA A 611 15.35 -10.18 31.38
C ALA A 611 14.99 -11.03 30.14
N ASP A 612 13.98 -10.61 29.38
CA ASP A 612 13.46 -11.27 28.19
C ASP A 612 13.90 -10.46 26.96
N GLY A 613 15.05 -10.85 26.40
CA GLY A 613 15.71 -10.11 25.32
C GLY A 613 15.88 -10.92 24.04
N LEU A 614 16.18 -10.18 22.97
CA LEU A 614 16.54 -10.69 21.65
C LEU A 614 17.87 -10.05 21.23
N SER A 615 18.76 -10.84 20.64
CA SER A 615 19.91 -10.35 19.91
C SER A 615 19.96 -10.96 18.51
N ILE A 616 20.33 -10.16 17.52
CA ILE A 616 20.65 -10.61 16.16
C ILE A 616 22.17 -10.58 16.00
N VAL A 617 22.74 -11.71 15.61
CA VAL A 617 24.18 -11.89 15.40
C VAL A 617 24.43 -11.95 13.90
N VAL A 618 24.95 -10.87 13.34
CA VAL A 618 25.29 -10.76 11.92
C VAL A 618 26.79 -10.96 11.75
N ASN A 619 27.20 -11.95 10.95
CA ASN A 619 28.61 -12.26 10.69
C ASN A 619 29.43 -12.46 11.99
N GLY A 620 28.80 -13.00 13.04
CA GLY A 620 29.40 -13.20 14.37
C GLY A 620 29.35 -12.00 15.32
N VAL A 621 28.71 -10.89 14.92
CA VAL A 621 28.59 -9.66 15.73
C VAL A 621 27.15 -9.46 16.16
N GLY A 622 26.89 -9.43 17.48
CA GLY A 622 25.56 -9.26 18.08
C GLY A 622 25.12 -7.81 18.33
N GLN A 623 26.06 -6.86 18.23
CA GLN A 623 25.81 -5.43 18.40
C GLN A 623 26.96 -4.62 17.79
N GLY A 624 26.66 -3.45 17.21
CA GLY A 624 27.68 -2.53 16.72
C GLY A 624 28.00 -2.75 15.24
N LYS A 625 29.28 -2.74 14.87
CA LYS A 625 29.71 -2.73 13.46
C LYS A 625 30.38 -4.05 13.07
N VAL A 626 30.08 -4.54 11.87
CA VAL A 626 30.82 -5.59 11.17
C VAL A 626 31.39 -5.06 9.85
N THR A 627 32.64 -5.36 9.58
CA THR A 627 33.34 -4.94 8.35
C THR A 627 33.32 -6.08 7.33
N GLY A 628 32.81 -5.83 6.12
CA GLY A 628 32.79 -6.81 5.04
C GLY A 628 31.62 -6.62 4.07
N SER A 629 31.80 -7.00 2.81
CA SER A 629 30.73 -6.94 1.82
C SER A 629 29.88 -8.21 1.84
N GLY A 630 28.70 -8.16 2.46
CA GLY A 630 27.68 -9.22 2.39
C GLY A 630 27.27 -9.81 3.74
N LEU A 631 26.14 -10.52 3.72
CA LEU A 631 25.60 -11.31 4.83
C LEU A 631 26.10 -12.76 4.69
N TYR A 632 27.09 -13.17 5.48
CA TYR A 632 27.64 -14.53 5.46
C TYR A 632 26.95 -15.44 6.48
N SER A 633 26.60 -14.88 7.65
CA SER A 633 25.82 -15.56 8.67
C SER A 633 24.87 -14.61 9.37
N ILE A 634 23.68 -15.10 9.69
CA ILE A 634 22.75 -14.48 10.63
C ILE A 634 22.45 -15.50 11.70
N ALA A 635 22.39 -15.09 12.97
CA ALA A 635 21.83 -15.89 14.03
C ALA A 635 21.00 -15.06 15.00
N TYR A 636 20.12 -15.71 15.75
CA TYR A 636 19.34 -15.07 16.81
C TYR A 636 19.69 -15.68 18.15
N ASP A 637 19.78 -14.87 19.19
CA ASP A 637 19.88 -15.32 20.58
C ASP A 637 18.67 -14.81 21.33
N VAL A 638 17.84 -15.73 21.81
CA VAL A 638 16.57 -15.43 22.48
C VAL A 638 16.55 -16.07 23.85
N GLN A 639 16.10 -15.31 24.85
CA GLN A 639 16.11 -15.80 26.22
C GLN A 639 15.05 -16.90 26.50
N GLN A 640 13.97 -16.97 25.71
CA GLN A 640 12.87 -17.94 25.82
C GLN A 640 12.77 -18.88 24.60
N GLU A 641 12.45 -20.17 24.84
CA GLU A 641 12.50 -21.28 23.84
C GLU A 641 11.35 -21.32 22.82
N SER A 642 10.49 -20.29 22.73
CA SER A 642 9.30 -20.33 21.86
C SER A 642 8.89 -18.96 21.32
N ALA A 643 9.86 -18.10 21.04
CA ALA A 643 9.59 -16.80 20.44
C ALA A 643 9.43 -16.88 18.91
N LEU A 644 8.55 -16.05 18.38
CA LEU A 644 8.43 -15.80 16.94
C LEU A 644 9.33 -14.63 16.59
N VAL A 645 10.24 -14.80 15.63
CA VAL A 645 11.24 -13.78 15.29
C VAL A 645 11.05 -13.31 13.86
N ALA A 646 11.05 -11.99 13.68
CA ALA A 646 11.12 -11.35 12.39
C ALA A 646 12.35 -10.46 12.33
N ALA A 647 13.08 -10.49 11.21
CA ALA A 647 14.27 -9.69 11.01
C ALA A 647 14.13 -8.71 9.86
N SER A 648 14.80 -7.57 10.00
CA SER A 648 14.87 -6.51 9.01
C SER A 648 16.29 -6.27 8.55
N LYS A 649 16.43 -5.91 7.27
CA LYS A 649 17.60 -5.29 6.65
C LYS A 649 17.16 -3.94 6.09
N ARG A 650 17.77 -2.85 6.51
CA ARG A 650 17.37 -1.48 6.11
C ARG A 650 15.87 -1.22 6.34
N GLY A 651 15.31 -1.74 7.42
CA GLY A 651 13.88 -1.63 7.72
C GLY A 651 12.96 -2.50 6.86
N HIS A 652 13.51 -3.23 5.89
CA HIS A 652 12.79 -4.17 5.03
C HIS A 652 12.88 -5.58 5.52
N LEU A 653 11.86 -6.36 5.20
CA LEU A 653 11.77 -7.73 5.63
C LEU A 653 12.92 -8.61 5.11
N MET A 654 13.60 -9.32 6.01
CA MET A 654 14.49 -10.42 5.65
C MET A 654 13.65 -11.68 5.38
N ARG A 655 13.91 -12.35 4.26
CA ARG A 655 13.08 -13.45 3.73
C ARG A 655 13.10 -14.75 4.58
N PHE A 656 13.75 -14.74 5.75
CA PHE A 656 13.86 -15.85 6.69
C PHE A 656 13.07 -15.51 7.95
N LEU A 657 11.75 -15.68 7.88
CA LEU A 657 10.79 -15.22 8.90
C LEU A 657 10.30 -16.33 9.84
N ALA A 658 11.11 -17.33 10.12
CA ALA A 658 10.59 -18.51 10.79
C ALA A 658 10.65 -18.39 12.34
N PRO A 659 9.71 -19.01 13.08
CA PRO A 659 9.92 -19.38 14.48
C PRO A 659 11.30 -20.03 14.70
N LEU A 660 11.88 -19.92 15.90
CA LEU A 660 13.24 -20.45 16.17
C LEU A 660 13.39 -21.96 15.89
N ASP A 661 12.30 -22.73 15.97
CA ASP A 661 12.24 -24.18 15.71
C ASP A 661 12.04 -24.56 14.24
N VAL A 662 11.93 -23.57 13.34
CA VAL A 662 11.77 -23.76 11.90
C VAL A 662 13.02 -23.26 11.17
N SER A 663 13.45 -23.96 10.12
CA SER A 663 14.65 -23.62 9.36
C SER A 663 14.37 -23.30 7.90
N GLY A 664 15.14 -22.34 7.39
CA GLY A 664 15.37 -22.13 5.97
C GLY A 664 14.28 -21.32 5.27
N ALA A 665 14.72 -20.35 4.47
CA ALA A 665 14.03 -20.04 3.23
C ALA A 665 15.06 -20.18 2.10
N GLU A 666 14.93 -21.14 1.19
CA GLU A 666 15.79 -21.11 0.00
C GLU A 666 15.23 -20.10 -1.00
N VAL A 667 15.78 -18.88 -1.00
CA VAL A 667 15.49 -17.86 -2.02
C VAL A 667 16.32 -18.16 -3.27
N SER A 668 15.92 -19.15 -4.05
CA SER A 668 16.55 -19.37 -5.37
C SER A 668 16.05 -18.40 -6.43
N GLN A 669 14.85 -17.80 -6.25
CA GLN A 669 14.24 -16.82 -7.16
C GLN A 669 13.37 -15.81 -6.38
N LEU A 670 13.44 -14.51 -6.71
CA LEU A 670 12.69 -13.47 -6.00
C LEU A 670 11.16 -13.59 -6.13
N ASN A 671 10.68 -14.41 -7.08
CA ASN A 671 9.28 -14.53 -7.50
C ASN A 671 8.65 -15.90 -7.16
N THR A 672 9.30 -16.73 -6.35
CA THR A 672 8.77 -18.04 -5.96
C THR A 672 8.24 -18.01 -4.54
N GLN A 673 7.17 -18.77 -4.29
CA GLN A 673 6.63 -19.00 -2.95
C GLN A 673 7.73 -19.55 -2.03
N VAL A 674 7.86 -18.99 -0.83
CA VAL A 674 8.76 -19.51 0.19
C VAL A 674 8.08 -20.66 0.93
N VAL A 675 8.76 -21.80 1.00
CA VAL A 675 8.36 -22.96 1.80
C VAL A 675 9.36 -23.09 2.93
N LEU A 676 8.87 -23.09 4.17
CA LEU A 676 9.67 -23.28 5.36
C LEU A 676 9.71 -24.76 5.74
N GLU A 677 10.86 -25.28 6.16
CA GLU A 677 10.99 -26.67 6.61
C GLU A 677 11.17 -26.74 8.14
N PRO A 678 10.35 -27.54 8.85
CA PRO A 678 10.55 -27.77 10.28
C PRO A 678 11.93 -28.37 10.55
N LYS A 679 12.65 -27.86 11.57
CA LYS A 679 13.97 -28.39 11.92
C LYS A 679 13.84 -29.59 12.88
N THR A 680 14.76 -30.56 12.80
CA THR A 680 14.82 -31.68 13.74
C THR A 680 15.30 -31.23 15.13
N ALA A 681 14.71 -31.79 16.18
CA ALA A 681 14.60 -31.27 17.55
C ALA A 681 15.87 -30.98 18.39
N ASP A 682 17.09 -31.17 17.87
CA ASP A 682 18.32 -31.11 18.69
C ASP A 682 19.27 -29.97 18.28
N MET A 683 18.89 -28.71 18.53
CA MET A 683 19.78 -27.55 18.41
C MET A 683 19.52 -26.47 19.50
N PRO A 684 20.55 -25.67 19.84
CA PRO A 684 20.52 -24.62 20.88
C PRO A 684 19.62 -23.43 20.53
N LYS A 685 19.47 -22.48 21.47
CA LYS A 685 18.66 -21.23 21.41
C LYS A 685 19.01 -20.25 20.28
N SER A 686 19.67 -20.71 19.21
CA SER A 686 20.06 -19.93 18.06
C SER A 686 19.85 -20.69 16.73
N SER A 687 19.24 -20.01 15.77
CA SER A 687 19.17 -20.47 14.38
C SER A 687 20.24 -19.77 13.55
N ALA A 688 20.83 -20.42 12.53
CA ALA A 688 21.84 -19.81 11.67
C ALA A 688 21.59 -20.11 10.19
N GLU A 689 21.77 -19.12 9.32
CA GLU A 689 21.58 -19.23 7.87
C GLU A 689 22.77 -18.66 7.08
N TRP A 690 23.10 -19.32 5.97
CA TRP A 690 24.26 -19.03 5.12
C TRP A 690 23.80 -18.79 3.68
N GLN A 691 23.98 -17.58 3.14
CA GLN A 691 23.78 -17.32 1.71
C GLN A 691 24.91 -16.48 1.13
N THR A 692 25.47 -16.92 0.01
CA THR A 692 26.55 -16.23 -0.72
C THR A 692 26.06 -15.16 -1.70
N ARG A 693 24.74 -14.95 -1.81
CA ARG A 693 24.12 -14.03 -2.78
C ARG A 693 23.18 -13.02 -2.13
N TRP A 694 23.79 -12.07 -1.42
CA TRP A 694 23.24 -10.72 -1.25
C TRP A 694 24.40 -9.74 -1.47
N ILE A 695 24.67 -9.44 -2.74
CA ILE A 695 25.74 -8.56 -3.19
C ILE A 695 25.22 -7.87 -4.44
N THR A 696 25.22 -6.54 -4.55
CA THR A 696 26.13 -5.51 -4.02
C THR A 696 25.64 -4.85 -2.72
N ALA A 697 26.55 -4.36 -1.88
CA ALA A 697 26.18 -3.28 -0.95
C ALA A 697 25.73 -2.12 -1.84
N GLU A 698 24.43 -2.00 -2.09
CA GLU A 698 23.85 -0.92 -2.86
C GLU A 698 24.10 0.37 -2.05
N ARG A 699 25.23 1.02 -2.34
CA ARG A 699 25.50 2.43 -2.05
C ARG A 699 25.47 2.83 -0.57
N GLY A 700 26.13 2.08 0.31
CA GLY A 700 26.35 2.47 1.72
C GLY A 700 26.36 1.28 2.68
N ALA A 701 26.33 1.59 3.99
CA ALA A 701 26.19 0.58 5.04
C ALA A 701 24.77 -0.02 5.08
N ASP A 702 24.69 -1.30 5.43
CA ASP A 702 23.44 -1.97 5.78
C ASP A 702 23.24 -1.91 7.30
N TYR A 703 21.99 -1.86 7.77
CA TYR A 703 21.67 -2.12 9.16
C TYR A 703 20.68 -3.28 9.28
N PHE A 704 20.84 -4.06 10.35
CA PHE A 704 20.06 -5.24 10.65
C PHE A 704 19.51 -5.14 12.06
N ALA A 705 18.23 -5.46 12.22
CA ALA A 705 17.56 -5.50 13.51
C ALA A 705 16.43 -6.53 13.45
N ALA A 706 16.11 -7.15 14.58
CA ALA A 706 15.05 -8.14 14.68
C ALA A 706 14.04 -7.74 15.75
N VAL A 707 12.86 -8.35 15.69
CA VAL A 707 11.81 -8.25 16.69
C VAL A 707 11.32 -9.65 17.03
N ALA A 708 11.11 -9.91 18.32
CA ALA A 708 10.58 -11.17 18.82
C ALA A 708 9.23 -10.94 19.50
N GLN A 709 8.27 -11.83 19.26
CA GLN A 709 7.07 -11.98 20.09
C GLN A 709 7.22 -13.20 20.99
N PHE A 710 7.02 -13.01 22.30
CA PHE A 710 7.06 -14.07 23.29
C PHE A 710 5.68 -14.73 23.50
N PRO A 711 5.62 -15.94 24.10
CA PRO A 711 4.35 -16.63 24.35
C PRO A 711 3.33 -15.87 25.21
N ASP A 712 3.78 -14.91 26.01
CA ASP A 712 2.91 -14.03 26.82
C ASP A 712 2.36 -12.83 26.04
N GLY A 713 2.69 -12.70 24.76
CA GLY A 713 2.29 -11.63 23.86
C GLY A 713 3.18 -10.38 23.94
N SER A 714 4.22 -10.37 24.78
CA SER A 714 5.18 -9.27 24.87
C SER A 714 6.21 -9.30 23.74
N TRP A 715 6.86 -8.15 23.50
CA TRP A 715 7.75 -7.94 22.36
C TRP A 715 9.13 -7.44 22.78
N ALA A 716 10.17 -7.84 22.04
CA ALA A 716 11.51 -7.27 22.21
C ALA A 716 12.17 -7.00 20.86
N TYR A 717 12.70 -5.80 20.68
CA TYR A 717 13.60 -5.49 19.57
C TYR A 717 15.04 -5.84 19.95
N SER A 718 15.80 -6.30 18.96
CA SER A 718 17.24 -6.49 19.11
C SER A 718 17.97 -5.15 19.04
N PRO A 719 19.15 -5.04 19.66
CA PRO A 719 20.12 -4.03 19.25
C PRO A 719 20.39 -4.12 17.75
N THR A 720 20.66 -2.97 17.12
CA THR A 720 20.98 -2.92 15.69
C THR A 720 22.44 -3.29 15.43
N VAL A 721 22.66 -4.04 14.33
CA VAL A 721 23.99 -4.37 13.81
C VAL A 721 24.18 -3.69 12.45
N ILE A 722 25.27 -2.95 12.30
CA ILE A 722 25.64 -2.25 11.06
C ILE A 722 26.67 -3.09 10.30
N ALA A 723 26.45 -3.33 9.01
CA ALA A 723 27.45 -3.91 8.12
C ALA A 723 28.00 -2.83 7.18
N GLU A 724 29.29 -2.53 7.28
CA GLU A 724 29.95 -1.49 6.49
C GLU A 724 30.77 -2.08 5.33
N PRO A 725 30.71 -1.46 4.14
CA PRO A 725 31.60 -1.81 3.04
C PRO A 725 33.05 -1.44 3.36
N ILE A 726 34.00 -2.18 2.78
CA ILE A 726 35.45 -1.95 2.97
C ILE A 726 35.91 -0.61 2.34
N VAL A 727 35.15 -0.08 1.38
CA VAL A 727 35.42 1.18 0.68
C VAL A 727 34.32 2.18 1.00
N SER A 728 34.70 3.38 1.46
CA SER A 728 33.78 4.48 1.75
C SER A 728 33.03 4.93 0.49
N THR A 729 31.74 5.22 0.64
CA THR A 729 30.95 5.90 -0.40
C THR A 729 31.35 7.38 -0.45
N GLN A 730 31.36 7.96 -1.66
CA GLN A 730 31.66 9.39 -1.88
C GLN A 730 30.38 10.23 -1.85
N ASN A 731 30.48 11.48 -1.39
CA ASN A 731 29.33 12.40 -1.19
C ASN A 731 28.84 13.09 -2.49
N LEU A 732 29.50 12.90 -3.63
CA LEU A 732 29.03 13.39 -4.93
C LEU A 732 28.07 12.37 -5.55
N MET A 733 26.78 12.65 -5.56
CA MET A 733 25.74 11.73 -6.03
C MET A 733 25.64 11.71 -7.56
N ALA A 734 25.75 12.87 -8.20
CA ALA A 734 25.86 12.98 -9.66
C ALA A 734 26.56 14.28 -10.05
N GLU A 735 27.25 14.25 -11.19
CA GLU A 735 27.77 15.45 -11.85
C GLU A 735 27.64 15.29 -13.36
N TRP A 736 26.88 16.20 -13.97
CA TRP A 736 26.77 16.31 -15.43
C TRP A 736 27.44 17.58 -15.90
N VAL A 737 28.41 17.41 -16.81
CA VAL A 737 29.09 18.51 -17.50
C VAL A 737 28.70 18.43 -18.98
N PHE A 738 28.04 19.48 -19.47
CA PHE A 738 27.35 19.50 -20.76
C PHE A 738 28.32 19.80 -21.93
N THR A 739 29.35 18.97 -22.09
CA THR A 739 30.40 19.13 -23.11
C THR A 739 30.17 18.38 -24.42
N GLY A 740 29.04 17.70 -24.58
CA GLY A 740 28.68 16.87 -25.74
C GLY A 740 28.69 15.37 -25.46
N PRO A 741 28.09 14.56 -26.35
CA PRO A 741 28.03 13.11 -26.19
C PRO A 741 29.42 12.47 -26.25
N LYS A 742 29.59 11.32 -25.58
CA LYS A 742 30.85 10.56 -25.51
C LYS A 742 31.43 10.35 -26.92
N PRO A 743 32.68 10.76 -27.21
CA PRO A 743 33.35 10.32 -28.42
C PRO A 743 33.49 8.80 -28.38
N ALA A 744 33.19 8.11 -29.48
CA ALA A 744 33.43 6.67 -29.60
C ALA A 744 34.95 6.40 -29.48
N LEU A 745 35.45 6.29 -28.26
CA LEU A 745 36.77 5.76 -27.98
C LEU A 745 36.69 4.25 -28.21
N MET A 746 37.17 3.85 -29.38
CA MET A 746 37.22 2.50 -29.99
C MET A 746 36.15 2.28 -31.07
N GLY A 747 36.60 2.30 -32.33
CA GLY A 747 35.76 2.09 -33.49
C GLY A 747 35.20 0.67 -33.61
N ASN A 748 33.98 0.59 -34.15
CA ASN A 748 33.44 -0.51 -34.94
C ASN A 748 33.67 -1.95 -34.41
N VAL A 749 33.22 -2.24 -33.19
CA VAL A 749 32.91 -3.63 -32.82
C VAL A 749 31.44 -3.89 -33.13
N LYS A 750 31.19 -4.71 -34.16
CA LYS A 750 29.84 -5.13 -34.58
C LYS A 750 29.20 -5.93 -33.44
N GLY A 751 28.08 -5.45 -32.89
CA GLY A 751 27.44 -6.00 -31.68
C GLY A 751 27.56 -5.14 -30.41
N LEU A 752 28.29 -4.02 -30.49
CA LEU A 752 28.28 -2.91 -29.53
C LEU A 752 27.59 -1.66 -30.12
N ASP A 753 26.66 -1.88 -31.05
CA ASP A 753 25.94 -0.80 -31.72
C ASP A 753 24.95 -0.13 -30.73
N LYS A 754 25.44 1.00 -30.17
CA LYS A 754 24.74 2.25 -29.78
C LYS A 754 24.31 2.47 -28.30
N PRO A 755 24.23 3.75 -27.82
CA PRO A 755 23.75 4.90 -28.60
C PRO A 755 24.51 6.24 -28.59
N GLN A 756 24.28 6.96 -29.70
CA GLN A 756 24.39 8.41 -29.84
C GLN A 756 23.48 9.06 -28.79
N ASP A 757 23.84 10.26 -28.30
CA ASP A 757 22.97 11.14 -27.49
C ASP A 757 22.84 10.85 -25.96
N ILE A 758 23.96 10.50 -25.29
CA ILE A 758 24.05 10.39 -23.81
C ILE A 758 24.99 11.47 -23.23
N ILE A 759 24.65 12.01 -22.05
CA ILE A 759 25.52 12.86 -21.21
C ILE A 759 25.94 12.03 -20.00
N ALA A 760 27.24 11.76 -19.89
CA ALA A 760 27.77 10.89 -18.85
C ALA A 760 27.74 11.57 -17.47
N ASP A 761 27.31 10.83 -16.45
CA ASP A 761 27.55 11.16 -15.05
C ASP A 761 29.02 10.91 -14.70
N ARG A 762 29.67 11.89 -14.07
CA ARG A 762 31.08 11.80 -13.64
C ARG A 762 31.25 11.26 -12.22
N SER A 763 30.16 10.98 -11.52
CA SER A 763 30.20 10.32 -10.22
C SER A 763 30.57 8.83 -10.33
N ILE A 764 30.81 8.18 -9.19
CA ILE A 764 30.99 6.72 -9.12
C ILE A 764 29.68 5.93 -9.36
N TYR A 765 28.53 6.62 -9.40
CA TYR A 765 27.21 6.02 -9.44
C TYR A 765 26.65 5.85 -10.87
N GLY A 766 27.10 6.67 -11.82
CA GLY A 766 26.82 6.48 -13.26
C GLY A 766 25.36 6.76 -13.66
N HIS A 767 24.73 7.79 -13.08
CA HIS A 767 23.37 8.25 -13.42
C HIS A 767 23.35 9.05 -14.73
N ASP A 768 23.72 8.41 -15.85
CA ASP A 768 23.78 9.04 -17.17
C ASP A 768 22.44 9.66 -17.60
N LEU A 769 22.47 10.81 -18.30
CA LEU A 769 21.28 11.43 -18.89
C LEU A 769 21.14 11.07 -20.37
N VAL A 770 19.94 10.68 -20.76
CA VAL A 770 19.58 10.44 -22.17
C VAL A 770 19.01 11.72 -22.78
N ILE A 771 19.53 12.12 -23.95
CA ILE A 771 18.98 13.22 -24.73
C ILE A 771 17.89 12.65 -25.66
N PRO A 772 16.62 13.12 -25.58
CA PRO A 772 15.55 12.56 -26.39
C PRO A 772 15.72 12.85 -27.90
N GLU A 773 15.40 11.87 -28.75
CA GLU A 773 15.58 11.94 -30.22
C GLU A 773 14.73 13.03 -30.92
N ASP A 774 13.64 13.47 -30.29
CA ASP A 774 12.61 14.38 -30.83
C ASP A 774 12.75 15.84 -30.34
N MET A 775 13.81 16.15 -29.57
CA MET A 775 14.00 17.45 -28.94
C MET A 775 14.98 18.35 -29.70
N GLY A 776 14.72 19.67 -29.71
CA GLY A 776 15.55 20.68 -30.38
C GLY A 776 16.84 21.06 -29.64
N SER A 777 17.26 20.27 -28.66
CA SER A 777 18.45 20.57 -27.84
C SER A 777 19.73 20.49 -28.66
N THR A 778 20.54 21.55 -28.62
CA THR A 778 21.81 21.61 -29.34
C THR A 778 22.95 21.95 -28.41
N PHE A 779 24.08 21.28 -28.55
CA PHE A 779 25.30 21.75 -27.91
C PHE A 779 25.83 22.99 -28.63
N ILE A 780 26.17 24.02 -27.86
CA ILE A 780 26.77 25.24 -28.36
C ILE A 780 28.21 25.34 -27.87
N ASP A 781 29.04 26.00 -28.67
CA ASP A 781 30.41 26.30 -28.29
C ASP A 781 30.47 27.63 -27.54
N LEU A 782 31.28 27.65 -26.49
CA LEU A 782 31.58 28.80 -25.64
C LEU A 782 33.06 29.20 -25.82
N PRO A 783 33.45 30.43 -25.46
CA PRO A 783 34.85 30.84 -25.44
C PRO A 783 35.78 29.83 -24.74
N GLY A 784 37.02 29.73 -25.23
CA GLY A 784 38.07 28.87 -24.66
C GLY A 784 37.79 27.37 -24.73
N ASN A 785 37.12 26.90 -25.79
CA ASN A 785 36.70 25.51 -26.00
C ASN A 785 35.68 24.99 -24.96
N GLY A 786 35.00 25.88 -24.24
CA GLY A 786 33.86 25.51 -23.40
C GLY A 786 32.68 25.06 -24.27
N ARG A 787 31.76 24.30 -23.68
CA ARG A 787 30.50 23.91 -24.34
C ARG A 787 29.37 23.89 -23.32
N ALA A 788 28.16 24.11 -23.80
CA ALA A 788 26.93 24.03 -23.03
C ALA A 788 25.84 23.32 -23.83
N LEU A 789 24.86 22.76 -23.13
CA LEU A 789 23.62 22.33 -23.76
C LEU A 789 22.62 23.48 -23.77
N ARG A 790 22.08 23.79 -24.95
CA ARG A 790 20.99 24.76 -25.11
C ARG A 790 19.64 24.09 -24.92
N PHE A 791 18.88 24.60 -23.96
CA PHE A 791 17.47 24.30 -23.74
C PHE A 791 16.60 25.29 -24.53
N ASP A 792 15.67 24.74 -25.30
CA ASP A 792 14.84 25.44 -26.29
C ASP A 792 13.43 25.80 -25.75
N GLY A 793 13.20 25.66 -24.46
CA GLY A 793 11.86 25.79 -23.87
C GLY A 793 10.95 24.58 -24.11
N ARG A 794 11.51 23.43 -24.52
CA ARG A 794 10.80 22.14 -24.64
C ARG A 794 11.60 20.97 -24.07
N THR A 795 12.92 21.05 -24.17
CA THR A 795 13.86 20.02 -23.73
C THR A 795 13.74 19.75 -22.23
N ILE A 796 13.55 18.48 -21.87
CA ILE A 796 13.64 17.98 -20.50
C ILE A 796 14.59 16.78 -20.50
N LEU A 797 15.61 16.83 -19.66
CA LEU A 797 16.46 15.68 -19.34
C LEU A 797 16.03 15.11 -17.99
N LYS A 798 16.01 13.78 -17.85
CA LYS A 798 15.60 13.10 -16.61
C LYS A 798 16.72 12.19 -16.13
N SER A 799 17.08 12.31 -14.86
CA SER A 799 17.96 11.35 -14.20
C SER A 799 17.19 10.13 -13.70
N GLU A 800 17.93 9.09 -13.33
CA GLU A 800 17.40 7.95 -12.58
C GLU A 800 16.80 8.40 -11.24
N HIS A 801 15.87 7.62 -10.68
CA HIS A 801 15.13 8.00 -9.46
C HIS A 801 16.05 8.21 -8.25
N ASP A 802 17.09 7.40 -8.18
CA ASP A 802 18.01 7.30 -7.07
C ASP A 802 19.16 8.33 -7.11
N THR A 803 19.12 9.31 -8.02
CA THR A 803 20.14 10.36 -8.12
C THR A 803 20.05 11.38 -6.98
N ALA A 804 18.85 11.64 -6.44
CA ALA A 804 18.70 12.48 -5.26
C ALA A 804 18.82 11.63 -4.00
N ALA A 805 19.76 11.99 -3.13
CA ALA A 805 19.91 11.30 -1.86
C ALA A 805 18.86 11.75 -0.84
N ASN A 806 18.58 10.88 0.13
CA ASN A 806 17.78 11.21 1.31
C ASN A 806 18.62 12.01 2.33
N GLY A 807 17.98 12.92 3.06
CA GLY A 807 18.66 13.77 4.06
C GLY A 807 19.14 15.12 3.50
N PRO A 808 20.13 15.77 4.13
CA PRO A 808 20.74 17.00 3.64
C PRO A 808 21.29 16.85 2.22
N VAL A 809 21.11 17.89 1.41
CA VAL A 809 21.46 17.87 -0.02
C VAL A 809 21.90 19.27 -0.46
N ALA A 810 22.82 19.32 -1.42
CA ALA A 810 23.09 20.54 -2.16
C ALA A 810 23.06 20.30 -3.66
N VAL A 811 22.58 21.30 -4.39
CA VAL A 811 22.51 21.29 -5.85
C VAL A 811 23.28 22.49 -6.37
N GLU A 812 24.23 22.25 -7.26
CA GLU A 812 24.98 23.29 -7.97
C GLU A 812 24.55 23.32 -9.43
N ALA A 813 24.25 24.51 -9.95
CA ALA A 813 23.94 24.72 -11.36
C ALA A 813 24.77 25.89 -11.93
N LEU A 814 25.30 25.66 -13.13
CA LEU A 814 25.98 26.67 -13.93
C LEU A 814 25.20 26.90 -15.22
N PHE A 815 24.54 28.04 -15.33
CA PHE A 815 23.60 28.29 -16.42
C PHE A 815 23.56 29.75 -16.87
N ARG A 816 22.97 29.99 -18.03
CA ARG A 816 22.68 31.30 -18.60
C ARG A 816 21.26 31.33 -19.14
N LEU A 817 20.52 32.38 -18.84
CA LEU A 817 19.18 32.61 -19.41
C LEU A 817 19.28 33.28 -20.79
N THR A 818 18.42 32.89 -21.73
CA THR A 818 18.25 33.64 -22.99
C THR A 818 17.13 34.68 -22.90
N GLU A 819 16.20 34.52 -21.97
CA GLU A 819 15.06 35.42 -21.74
C GLU A 819 14.64 35.45 -20.27
N THR A 820 13.98 36.53 -19.87
CA THR A 820 13.46 36.78 -18.51
C THR A 820 11.97 37.13 -18.55
N GLY A 821 11.32 37.31 -17.40
CA GLY A 821 9.91 37.75 -17.31
C GLY A 821 8.87 36.63 -17.45
N ARG A 822 9.28 35.36 -17.29
CA ARG A 822 8.38 34.21 -17.27
C ARG A 822 8.86 33.15 -16.29
N TYR A 823 7.94 32.29 -15.84
CA TYR A 823 8.27 31.16 -14.98
C TYR A 823 9.07 30.11 -15.77
N GLN A 824 10.24 29.72 -15.27
CA GLN A 824 11.14 28.74 -15.90
C GLN A 824 11.70 27.77 -14.87
N VAL A 825 11.58 26.47 -15.11
CA VAL A 825 12.12 25.40 -14.25
C VAL A 825 13.49 25.02 -14.78
N ILE A 826 14.55 25.40 -14.06
CA ILE A 826 15.93 25.03 -14.40
C ILE A 826 16.17 23.57 -14.03
N ALA A 827 15.84 23.22 -12.79
CA ALA A 827 15.91 21.87 -12.28
C ALA A 827 14.78 21.63 -11.28
N MET A 828 14.06 20.54 -11.43
CA MET A 828 13.01 20.11 -10.51
C MET A 828 13.30 18.68 -10.09
N GLN A 829 13.51 18.48 -8.81
CA GLN A 829 13.36 17.18 -8.20
C GLN A 829 11.95 17.13 -7.62
N ARG A 830 11.11 16.28 -8.22
CA ARG A 830 9.73 16.16 -7.79
C ARG A 830 9.72 15.37 -6.48
N GLY A 831 9.04 15.91 -5.47
CA GLY A 831 9.19 15.43 -4.10
C GLY A 831 10.34 16.09 -3.33
N ALA A 832 10.09 17.24 -2.75
CA ALA A 832 10.62 17.64 -1.44
C ALA A 832 12.15 17.81 -1.19
N GLN A 833 13.08 17.57 -2.12
CA GLN A 833 14.51 17.82 -1.84
C GLN A 833 14.94 19.24 -2.20
N ALA A 834 15.08 19.53 -3.50
CA ALA A 834 15.49 20.86 -3.98
C ALA A 834 15.00 21.10 -5.42
N THR A 835 14.41 22.27 -5.66
CA THR A 835 13.96 22.71 -6.99
C THR A 835 14.45 24.13 -7.24
N LEU A 836 15.01 24.39 -8.42
CA LEU A 836 15.53 25.69 -8.84
C LEU A 836 14.70 26.22 -10.00
N VAL A 837 14.07 27.39 -9.80
CA VAL A 837 13.20 28.03 -10.79
C VAL A 837 13.49 29.52 -10.92
N VAL A 838 13.15 30.10 -12.06
CA VAL A 838 13.04 31.55 -12.23
C VAL A 838 11.56 31.90 -12.17
N GLU A 839 11.19 32.82 -11.29
CA GLU A 839 9.81 33.28 -11.13
C GLU A 839 9.43 34.30 -12.21
N LYS A 840 8.13 34.61 -12.33
CA LYS A 840 7.64 35.57 -13.34
C LYS A 840 8.24 36.97 -13.21
N ASP A 841 8.66 37.36 -12.01
CA ASP A 841 9.34 38.63 -11.73
C ASP A 841 10.84 38.62 -12.08
N GLY A 842 11.36 37.48 -12.56
CA GLY A 842 12.76 37.32 -12.96
C GLY A 842 13.69 36.89 -11.83
N ARG A 843 13.23 36.79 -10.58
CA ARG A 843 14.07 36.32 -9.47
C ARG A 843 14.27 34.81 -9.53
N LEU A 844 15.47 34.37 -9.16
CA LEU A 844 15.76 32.97 -8.93
C LEU A 844 15.13 32.55 -7.60
N ALA A 845 14.52 31.37 -7.55
CA ALA A 845 13.94 30.82 -6.35
C ALA A 845 14.38 29.37 -6.14
N ALA A 846 14.82 29.08 -4.92
CA ALA A 846 14.97 27.72 -4.42
C ALA A 846 13.65 27.29 -3.75
N LEU A 847 13.11 26.15 -4.15
CA LEU A 847 11.83 25.61 -3.70
C LEU A 847 12.05 24.26 -3.01
N ARG A 848 11.33 24.04 -1.91
CA ARG A 848 11.28 22.75 -1.21
C ARG A 848 9.90 22.48 -0.63
N LEU A 849 9.45 21.23 -0.60
CA LEU A 849 8.22 20.84 0.09
C LEU A 849 8.52 20.56 1.57
N PRO A 850 7.86 21.24 2.52
CA PRO A 850 7.96 20.92 3.94
C PRO A 850 7.08 19.70 4.31
N GLU A 851 7.31 19.13 5.49
CA GLU A 851 6.52 18.02 6.05
C GLU A 851 5.03 18.36 6.15
N ASN A 852 4.74 19.53 6.72
CA ASN A 852 3.42 20.06 6.95
C ASN A 852 2.96 20.95 5.78
N ARG A 853 3.14 20.48 4.55
CA ARG A 853 2.71 21.26 3.39
C ARG A 853 1.20 21.43 3.37
N ARG A 854 0.76 22.55 2.79
CA ARG A 854 -0.65 22.92 2.68
C ARG A 854 -1.03 23.12 1.22
N HIS A 855 -2.31 22.99 0.93
CA HIS A 855 -2.89 23.43 -0.33
C HIS A 855 -3.88 24.57 -0.04
N PRO A 856 -3.78 25.74 -0.70
CA PRO A 856 -2.79 26.09 -1.73
C PRO A 856 -1.41 26.50 -1.17
N ASN A 857 -0.42 26.61 -2.07
CA ASN A 857 0.99 26.99 -1.85
C ASN A 857 1.82 25.96 -1.06
N PRO A 858 2.14 24.80 -1.67
CA PRO A 858 2.76 23.69 -0.95
C PRO A 858 4.27 23.86 -0.70
N PHE A 859 4.96 24.78 -1.38
CA PHE A 859 6.41 24.96 -1.28
C PHE A 859 6.80 26.12 -0.35
N VAL A 860 7.88 25.95 0.40
CA VAL A 860 8.66 27.08 0.92
C VAL A 860 9.60 27.58 -0.18
N LYS A 861 9.93 28.88 -0.15
CA LYS A 861 10.73 29.55 -1.19
C LYS A 861 11.79 30.46 -0.58
N ALA A 862 13.03 30.35 -1.06
CA ALA A 862 14.11 31.32 -0.82
C ALA A 862 14.46 32.01 -2.14
N PHE A 863 14.59 33.34 -2.16
CA PHE A 863 14.71 34.14 -3.39
C PHE A 863 16.07 34.80 -3.59
N SER A 864 16.48 35.01 -4.84
CA SER A 864 17.56 35.95 -5.13
C SER A 864 17.14 37.37 -4.74
N LYS A 865 18.11 38.16 -4.28
CA LYS A 865 17.86 39.56 -3.88
C LYS A 865 17.39 40.40 -5.07
N GLU A 866 17.98 40.15 -6.24
CA GLU A 866 17.69 40.87 -7.48
C GLU A 866 17.20 39.90 -8.58
N PRO A 867 16.43 40.39 -9.57
CA PRO A 867 16.10 39.63 -10.77
C PRO A 867 17.35 39.24 -11.58
N LEU A 868 17.29 38.10 -12.26
CA LEU A 868 18.33 37.67 -13.19
C LEU A 868 18.25 38.44 -14.51
N GLU A 869 19.39 38.56 -15.18
CA GLU A 869 19.59 39.20 -16.48
C GLU A 869 19.75 38.14 -17.57
N ALA A 870 19.15 38.38 -18.74
CA ALA A 870 19.37 37.54 -19.91
C ALA A 870 20.79 37.73 -20.45
N GLY A 871 21.41 36.65 -20.95
CA GLY A 871 22.73 36.68 -21.58
C GLY A 871 23.92 36.52 -20.64
N ARG A 872 23.72 36.59 -19.32
CA ARG A 872 24.76 36.43 -18.29
C ARG A 872 24.80 35.00 -17.73
N PHE A 873 26.00 34.50 -17.45
CA PHE A 873 26.20 33.25 -16.69
C PHE A 873 26.04 33.47 -15.19
N TYR A 874 25.38 32.52 -14.54
CA TYR A 874 25.13 32.48 -13.11
C TYR A 874 25.63 31.17 -12.50
N HIS A 875 26.24 31.27 -11.32
CA HIS A 875 26.56 30.13 -10.46
C HIS A 875 25.54 30.10 -9.32
N ALA A 876 24.63 29.12 -9.34
CA ALA A 876 23.62 28.98 -8.30
C ALA A 876 23.88 27.73 -7.47
N VAL A 877 23.76 27.88 -6.16
CA VAL A 877 23.76 26.75 -5.22
C VAL A 877 22.50 26.82 -4.35
N ILE A 878 21.79 25.69 -4.30
CA ILE A 878 20.80 25.41 -3.25
C ILE A 878 21.48 24.50 -2.22
N SER A 879 21.39 24.83 -0.94
CA SER A 879 21.88 23.98 0.16
C SER A 879 20.77 23.77 1.18
N TYR A 880 20.43 22.51 1.44
CA TYR A 880 19.46 22.09 2.46
C TYR A 880 20.17 21.26 3.53
N ASN A 881 20.10 21.71 4.78
CA ASN A 881 20.83 21.11 5.90
C ASN A 881 19.98 20.20 6.81
N GLY A 882 18.75 19.89 6.43
CA GLY A 882 17.79 19.16 7.27
C GLY A 882 16.78 20.06 8.00
N ARG A 883 17.01 21.38 8.02
CA ARG A 883 16.14 22.36 8.72
C ARG A 883 15.91 23.66 7.95
N GLU A 884 16.81 24.01 7.08
CA GLU A 884 16.82 25.28 6.39
C GLU A 884 17.24 25.08 4.93
N LEU A 885 16.49 25.70 4.02
CA LEU A 885 16.81 25.80 2.62
C LEU A 885 17.49 27.15 2.38
N SER A 886 18.74 27.13 1.92
CA SER A 886 19.53 28.32 1.59
C SER A 886 19.77 28.43 0.10
N LEU A 887 19.67 29.65 -0.42
CA LEU A 887 20.02 30.00 -1.80
C LEU A 887 21.27 30.88 -1.83
N TYR A 888 22.22 30.48 -2.66
CA TYR A 888 23.41 31.25 -3.00
C TYR A 888 23.44 31.52 -4.50
N LEU A 889 23.90 32.71 -4.87
CA LEU A 889 24.06 33.14 -6.26
C LEU A 889 25.40 33.85 -6.39
N ASP A 890 26.19 33.42 -7.37
CA ASP A 890 27.55 33.90 -7.66
C ASP A 890 28.45 33.91 -6.42
N GLY A 891 28.36 32.85 -5.62
CA GLY A 891 29.11 32.67 -4.38
C GLY A 891 28.57 33.43 -3.17
N GLU A 892 27.54 34.27 -3.33
CA GLU A 892 26.98 35.10 -2.27
C GLU A 892 25.65 34.58 -1.74
N PHE A 893 25.46 34.64 -0.42
CA PHE A 893 24.19 34.33 0.23
C PHE A 893 23.08 35.29 -0.22
N GLN A 894 21.97 34.73 -0.66
CA GLN A 894 20.80 35.48 -1.12
C GLN A 894 19.71 35.51 -0.06
N ASP A 895 19.22 34.34 0.33
CA ASP A 895 18.07 34.17 1.21
C ASP A 895 18.05 32.75 1.80
N SER A 896 17.33 32.57 2.90
CA SER A 896 17.09 31.27 3.51
C SER A 896 15.71 31.19 4.14
N ILE A 897 15.17 29.97 4.21
CA ILE A 897 13.87 29.72 4.83
C ILE A 897 13.88 28.41 5.59
N ALA A 898 13.31 28.42 6.79
CA ALA A 898 13.10 27.23 7.59
C ALA A 898 12.22 26.23 6.82
N CYS A 899 12.69 24.99 6.73
CA CYS A 899 12.01 23.89 6.06
C CYS A 899 12.36 22.61 6.78
N ILE A 900 11.39 22.02 7.48
CA ILE A 900 11.53 20.68 8.06
C ILE A 900 10.74 19.74 7.16
N GLY A 901 11.20 18.50 6.99
CA GLY A 901 10.34 17.43 6.50
C GLY A 901 10.79 16.65 5.29
N THR A 902 9.81 15.97 4.71
CA THR A 902 9.84 14.85 3.76
C THR A 902 11.04 14.77 2.83
N ARG A 903 11.59 13.55 2.73
CA ARG A 903 12.69 13.19 1.83
C ARG A 903 12.09 12.50 0.60
N SER A 904 12.76 12.54 -0.53
CA SER A 904 12.32 11.81 -1.71
C SER A 904 13.51 11.22 -2.44
N THR A 905 13.33 9.98 -2.88
CA THR A 905 14.26 9.23 -3.73
C THR A 905 13.83 9.37 -5.20
N GLU A 906 13.34 10.55 -5.60
CA GLU A 906 13.04 10.85 -7.00
C GLU A 906 14.22 11.57 -7.68
N GLY A 907 14.37 11.33 -8.98
CA GLY A 907 15.41 11.93 -9.81
C GLY A 907 15.12 13.39 -10.15
N PHE A 908 16.12 14.04 -10.74
CA PHE A 908 16.01 15.41 -11.23
C PHE A 908 15.48 15.42 -12.67
N ALA A 909 14.53 16.32 -12.94
CA ALA A 909 14.21 16.80 -14.28
C ALA A 909 14.92 18.14 -14.51
N LEU A 910 15.75 18.22 -15.55
CA LEU A 910 16.45 19.44 -15.94
C LEU A 910 15.75 20.05 -17.15
N GLY A 911 15.48 21.35 -17.11
CA GLY A 911 14.91 22.11 -18.22
C GLY A 911 13.39 22.25 -18.25
N GLY A 912 12.66 21.63 -17.32
CA GLY A 912 11.21 21.74 -17.26
C GLY A 912 10.59 20.99 -16.07
N PRO A 913 9.26 21.13 -15.88
CA PRO A 913 8.54 20.44 -14.82
C PRO A 913 8.58 18.91 -14.99
N ALA A 914 8.64 18.18 -13.88
CA ALA A 914 8.55 16.73 -13.85
C ALA A 914 7.09 16.26 -13.72
N GLY A 915 6.71 15.22 -14.48
CA GLY A 915 5.45 14.51 -14.29
C GLY A 915 4.30 14.88 -15.23
N ASN A 916 3.08 14.52 -14.82
CA ASN A 916 1.85 14.81 -15.56
C ASN A 916 1.43 16.29 -15.37
N PRO A 917 1.17 17.06 -16.44
CA PRO A 917 0.76 18.46 -16.39
C PRO A 917 -0.38 18.80 -15.42
N LEU A 918 -1.39 17.93 -15.31
CA LEU A 918 -2.52 18.12 -14.39
C LEU A 918 -2.07 18.03 -12.94
N VAL A 919 -1.16 17.10 -12.65
CA VAL A 919 -0.64 16.88 -11.30
C VAL A 919 0.33 18.00 -10.91
N THR A 920 1.24 18.37 -11.81
CA THR A 920 2.14 19.51 -11.61
C THR A 920 1.36 20.80 -11.32
N LYS A 921 0.25 21.03 -12.02
CA LYS A 921 -0.58 22.22 -11.81
C LYS A 921 -1.39 22.15 -10.51
N ALA A 922 -1.99 21.00 -10.20
CA ALA A 922 -2.92 20.90 -9.07
C ALA A 922 -2.26 20.59 -7.73
N VAL A 923 -1.20 19.77 -7.72
CA VAL A 923 -0.44 19.40 -6.51
C VAL A 923 0.74 20.32 -6.29
N ASP A 924 1.55 20.55 -7.33
CA ASP A 924 2.78 21.33 -7.19
C ASP A 924 2.53 22.84 -7.43
N GLU A 925 1.35 23.22 -7.93
CA GLU A 925 1.00 24.61 -8.29
C GLU A 925 2.00 25.28 -9.24
N MET A 926 2.72 24.46 -10.01
CA MET A 926 3.68 24.92 -11.00
C MET A 926 3.03 25.00 -12.40
N PRO A 927 3.38 26.00 -13.22
CA PRO A 927 2.92 26.06 -14.60
C PRO A 927 3.38 24.84 -15.40
N ALA A 928 2.44 24.14 -16.04
CA ALA A 928 2.74 23.00 -16.91
C ALA A 928 3.64 23.35 -18.11
N ASN A 929 3.74 24.63 -18.46
CA ASN A 929 4.58 25.17 -19.54
C ASN A 929 5.82 25.93 -19.06
N GLY A 930 6.23 25.72 -17.80
CA GLY A 930 7.39 26.38 -17.18
C GLY A 930 8.75 25.86 -17.64
N PHE A 931 8.97 25.65 -18.94
CA PHE A 931 10.25 25.14 -19.46
C PHE A 931 11.37 26.18 -19.40
N PHE A 932 12.62 25.75 -19.26
CA PHE A 932 13.81 26.60 -19.29
C PHE A 932 14.22 26.94 -20.73
N THR A 933 14.49 28.22 -20.97
CA THR A 933 15.15 28.69 -22.20
C THR A 933 16.51 29.27 -21.82
N GLY A 934 17.58 28.62 -22.25
CA GLY A 934 18.92 28.99 -21.78
C GLY A 934 19.99 27.97 -22.13
N ASP A 935 21.18 28.21 -21.61
CA ASP A 935 22.33 27.33 -21.79
C ASP A 935 22.78 26.80 -20.43
N MET A 936 22.99 25.49 -20.30
CA MET A 936 23.48 24.85 -19.09
C MET A 936 24.86 24.23 -19.34
N VAL A 937 25.81 24.54 -18.46
CA VAL A 937 27.20 24.05 -18.55
C VAL A 937 27.45 22.91 -17.57
N LYS A 938 26.88 23.00 -16.37
CA LYS A 938 27.11 22.05 -15.29
C LYS A 938 25.87 21.92 -14.40
N PHE A 939 25.62 20.71 -13.93
CA PHE A 939 24.70 20.44 -12.84
C PHE A 939 25.28 19.33 -11.95
N SER A 940 25.34 19.58 -10.64
CA SER A 940 25.85 18.61 -9.65
C SER A 940 24.89 18.43 -8.48
N VAL A 941 24.86 17.21 -7.96
CA VAL A 941 24.09 16.82 -6.77
C VAL A 941 25.04 16.30 -5.71
N TYR A 942 25.07 16.96 -4.56
CA TYR A 942 25.84 16.59 -3.40
C TYR A 942 24.92 15.97 -2.36
N GLY A 943 25.26 14.77 -1.87
CA GLY A 943 24.58 14.08 -0.78
C GLY A 943 24.95 14.65 0.59
N GLN A 944 25.00 15.98 0.70
CA GLN A 944 25.22 16.71 1.95
C GLN A 944 24.87 18.18 1.73
N ALA A 945 24.62 18.91 2.81
CA ALA A 945 24.66 20.36 2.76
C ALA A 945 26.10 20.83 2.50
N ILE A 946 26.24 21.91 1.74
CA ILE A 946 27.53 22.61 1.56
C ILE A 946 27.49 23.96 2.25
N SER A 947 28.60 24.31 2.89
CA SER A 947 28.78 25.55 3.66
C SER A 947 28.98 26.76 2.75
N ALA A 948 28.77 27.97 3.28
CA ALA A 948 29.00 29.21 2.54
C ALA A 948 30.45 29.34 2.02
N ASP A 949 31.44 28.86 2.78
CA ASP A 949 32.85 28.88 2.38
C ASP A 949 33.11 27.93 1.20
N GLU A 950 32.53 26.72 1.22
CA GLU A 950 32.60 25.78 0.10
C GLU A 950 31.91 26.34 -1.15
N VAL A 951 30.78 27.01 -0.98
CA VAL A 951 30.08 27.71 -2.08
C VAL A 951 30.95 28.80 -2.70
N ALA A 952 31.63 29.60 -1.87
CA ALA A 952 32.55 30.63 -2.34
C ALA A 952 33.72 30.02 -3.15
N ILE A 953 34.26 28.87 -2.70
CA ILE A 953 35.30 28.13 -3.43
C ILE A 953 34.78 27.59 -4.78
N LEU A 954 33.57 27.02 -4.81
CA LEU A 954 32.94 26.55 -6.04
C LEU A 954 32.76 27.69 -7.05
N ASN A 955 32.30 28.86 -6.59
CA ASN A 955 32.15 30.04 -7.44
C ASN A 955 33.50 30.55 -7.96
N GLN A 956 34.53 30.61 -7.11
CA GLN A 956 35.88 30.98 -7.55
C GLN A 956 36.37 30.05 -8.67
N ASN A 957 36.09 28.74 -8.57
CA ASN A 957 36.43 27.79 -9.63
C ASN A 957 35.61 28.01 -10.90
N ALA A 958 34.31 28.34 -10.79
CA ALA A 958 33.47 28.70 -11.93
C ALA A 958 33.98 29.95 -12.66
N GLN A 959 34.46 30.96 -11.91
CA GLN A 959 35.03 32.19 -12.45
C GLN A 959 36.35 32.00 -13.21
N LEU A 960 37.02 30.84 -13.05
CA LEU A 960 38.20 30.48 -13.85
C LEU A 960 37.84 29.98 -15.25
N LEU A 961 36.56 29.74 -15.54
CA LEU A 961 36.13 29.24 -16.83
C LEU A 961 36.29 30.32 -17.92
N PRO A 962 36.80 29.98 -19.12
CA PRO A 962 37.17 30.99 -20.12
C PRO A 962 36.02 31.82 -20.70
N PHE A 963 34.78 31.39 -20.47
CA PHE A 963 33.55 32.05 -20.91
C PHE A 963 32.85 32.83 -19.78
N TRP A 964 33.44 32.83 -18.58
CA TRP A 964 32.97 33.68 -17.49
C TRP A 964 33.39 35.12 -17.79
N GLU A 965 32.46 35.91 -18.34
CA GLU A 965 32.70 37.34 -18.55
C GLU A 965 32.90 38.01 -17.18
N ARG A 966 33.98 38.79 -17.03
CA ARG A 966 34.29 39.54 -15.81
C ARG A 966 33.52 40.83 -15.72
#